data_AF-A0A538AF31-F1
#
_entry.id   AF-A0A538AF31-F1
#
_cell.length_a   1.000
_cell.length_b   1.000
_cell.length_c   1.000
_cell.angle_alpha   90.00
_cell.angle_beta   90.00
_cell.angle_gamma   90.00
#
_symmetry.space_group_name_H-M   'P 1'
#
loop_
_entity.id
_entity.type
_entity.pdbx_description
1 polymer ?
#
loop_
_entity_poly.entity_id
_entity_poly.type
_entity_poly.pdbx_seq_one_letter_code
_entity_poly.pdbx_strand_id
1 'polypeptide(L)'
;MRMRLRFRSLGLALLSVAAAGVLLQIGPAQASSKKARRSTASATKQQALADYGKLPLSFTANAGQADARVRYAAQGAGFSVFLTRREAMLSFQRPGKQRKGRGVALALRFLGSNRNVAIRGERPGPARVNYLLGNDPAKWHTGLRTYERVVYRNLWPRVDMVLAGQNGELKYEFLLRPGARVDDIRLAYRGAKGLSLDRQGNLRIGTSLGGLTDTRPASYQLVAGKRVPVRSSFALDRRGTGYGFALGRGYDRRYPLVIDPRLAYSSYLGGVYEENGNSIAVDGAGNAYVTGYTGSENFPTTAGAFDTTYNGGFSDAFVTKLDASGAALVYSTYLGGSGPSDSGNDWGSGIAVDGAGSAYVTGYTSSVDFPTTAGAFDTTYNGNDDVFVTKLDASGAALGYSTYLGASGDDRSTGIALDGAGSAYVTGFTGSGFPTTAGAFDTTYNGNGDDFVTKFDTSGAALVYSTYLGGSEHDVGYGIAVDGAGSAYLTGATTSPDFPTTAGAFDTTPNGGDDAFATKFDASGAALGYSSYLGGSGGDGGNGIALDGAGSAYLTGFTGSANFPTTAGAFDTTYNGGGDAFATKFDASGAVLGYSGYLGGSAGDNSIDIALDGAGSAYLTGFTTSPNFPTTADALDTTLDGGIDASVTKFDASGADLVYSSYLGGTNADYGFGIAVDGAGDAYLTGYTSASDFPTTAGAFDTTYNGNDDAYVTKLDLAAPPPPPPPPPPPSCLSTKILIAYADNGHEPEMIRNALLAEPGVTAVDLFDGSNGIPTLNRLREYKIVVAFGGAGWLNPTAVGDVLADYMDAGGVVVATTFVWDIRTAELRGRYMTGGYTPFNTTNAEAFTWATLGDYDADHPVMAGVTMLSALGRNDLTLALGADLIASWSDGVLAIATK
;
A
#
# COMPACT_ATOMS: atom_id res chain seq x y z
N MET A 1 29.04 63.50 15.52
CA MET A 1 30.33 63.71 14.83
C MET A 1 30.14 63.35 13.36
N ARG A 2 30.31 64.36 12.48
CA ARG A 2 30.34 64.41 10.99
C ARG A 2 29.78 63.20 10.19
N MET A 3 28.62 63.31 9.51
CA MET A 3 28.39 63.92 8.17
C MET A 3 29.08 63.12 7.04
N ARG A 4 28.41 62.52 6.02
CA ARG A 4 27.63 63.11 4.91
C ARG A 4 26.79 62.00 4.24
N LEU A 5 25.48 62.12 3.97
CA LEU A 5 24.77 62.92 2.94
C LEU A 5 25.09 62.57 1.48
N ARG A 6 24.15 61.91 0.78
CA ARG A 6 23.25 62.45 -0.28
C ARG A 6 22.67 61.28 -1.12
N PHE A 7 21.37 60.98 -1.12
CA PHE A 7 20.17 61.70 -1.59
C PHE A 7 20.11 62.00 -3.10
N ARG A 8 18.93 61.64 -3.64
CA ARG A 8 18.16 62.18 -4.78
C ARG A 8 18.07 61.26 -6.01
N SER A 9 16.89 61.04 -6.62
CA SER A 9 15.55 61.59 -6.34
C SER A 9 14.50 61.03 -7.32
N LEU A 10 13.30 60.85 -6.77
CA LEU A 10 11.96 61.24 -7.24
C LEU A 10 11.38 60.73 -8.57
N GLY A 11 10.14 60.27 -8.43
CA GLY A 11 9.09 60.32 -9.44
C GLY A 11 7.77 59.78 -8.87
N LEU A 12 7.16 60.53 -7.95
CA LEU A 12 5.82 60.31 -7.39
C LEU A 12 4.72 60.89 -8.33
N ALA A 13 3.46 60.55 -8.06
CA ALA A 13 2.20 61.22 -8.45
C ALA A 13 1.51 60.73 -9.74
N LEU A 14 0.17 60.65 -9.86
CA LEU A 14 -1.00 60.61 -8.98
C LEU A 14 -2.20 60.27 -9.92
N LEU A 15 -3.28 59.69 -9.35
CA LEU A 15 -4.72 59.81 -9.71
C LEU A 15 -5.18 60.14 -11.16
N SER A 16 -6.16 59.38 -11.69
CA SER A 16 -7.61 59.73 -11.67
C SER A 16 -8.47 59.05 -12.77
N VAL A 17 -9.52 58.39 -12.29
CA VAL A 17 -10.93 58.23 -12.74
C VAL A 17 -11.37 58.88 -14.08
N ALA A 18 -12.11 58.15 -14.93
CA ALA A 18 -13.50 58.45 -15.33
C ALA A 18 -14.03 57.56 -16.48
N ALA A 19 -15.35 57.39 -16.46
CA ALA A 19 -16.16 56.39 -17.15
C ALA A 19 -16.69 56.81 -18.55
N ALA A 20 -17.39 55.84 -19.15
CA ALA A 20 -18.52 55.96 -20.08
C ALA A 20 -18.27 55.95 -21.62
N GLY A 21 -19.02 55.07 -22.30
CA GLY A 21 -19.85 55.49 -23.44
C GLY A 21 -19.52 54.97 -24.86
N VAL A 22 -20.17 53.85 -25.23
CA VAL A 22 -20.92 53.59 -26.50
C VAL A 22 -20.24 53.67 -27.89
N LEU A 23 -20.44 52.55 -28.64
CA LEU A 23 -20.44 52.25 -30.09
C LEU A 23 -19.94 53.28 -31.13
N LEU A 24 -19.08 52.82 -32.07
CA LEU A 24 -19.50 52.53 -33.47
C LEU A 24 -18.43 51.76 -34.28
N GLN A 25 -18.93 50.92 -35.19
CA GLN A 25 -18.23 49.95 -36.06
C GLN A 25 -17.19 50.56 -37.00
N ILE A 26 -16.04 49.89 -37.18
CA ILE A 26 -15.42 49.67 -38.50
C ILE A 26 -14.58 48.38 -38.45
N GLY A 27 -14.94 47.36 -39.24
CA GLY A 27 -14.03 46.26 -39.59
C GLY A 27 -13.33 46.53 -40.93
N PRO A 28 -12.45 45.63 -41.41
CA PRO A 28 -11.25 45.10 -40.76
C PRO A 28 -9.99 45.61 -41.48
N ALA A 29 -8.84 45.65 -40.79
CA ALA A 29 -7.54 45.72 -41.46
C ALA A 29 -6.61 44.65 -40.87
N GLN A 30 -6.33 43.63 -41.70
CA GLN A 30 -5.41 42.54 -41.38
C GLN A 30 -4.00 43.08 -41.10
N ALA A 31 -3.57 42.96 -39.85
CA ALA A 31 -2.15 43.04 -39.47
C ALA A 31 -1.74 41.75 -38.73
N SER A 32 -1.05 40.87 -39.46
CA SER A 32 -0.13 39.82 -39.00
C SER A 32 -0.63 38.73 -38.03
N SER A 33 -1.28 37.71 -38.61
CA SER A 33 -1.60 36.39 -38.01
C SER A 33 -0.38 35.55 -37.57
N LYS A 34 0.86 35.95 -37.89
CA LYS A 34 2.08 35.18 -37.55
C LYS A 34 2.49 35.30 -36.08
N LYS A 35 2.18 36.43 -35.41
CA LYS A 35 2.56 36.65 -34.00
C LYS A 35 1.57 35.97 -33.04
N ALA A 36 0.27 36.04 -33.36
CA ALA A 36 -0.81 35.38 -32.61
C ALA A 36 -0.80 33.84 -32.77
N ARG A 37 -0.45 33.29 -33.95
CA ARG A 37 -0.25 31.83 -34.12
C ARG A 37 0.99 31.29 -33.39
N ARG A 38 2.05 32.11 -33.25
CA ARG A 38 3.26 31.72 -32.50
C ARG A 38 3.04 31.70 -30.99
N SER A 39 2.24 32.63 -30.44
CA SER A 39 1.95 32.68 -29.01
C SER A 39 1.02 31.55 -28.57
N THR A 40 -0.01 31.23 -29.35
CA THR A 40 -0.91 30.09 -29.09
C THR A 40 -0.17 28.76 -29.20
N ALA A 41 0.63 28.51 -30.24
CA ALA A 41 1.41 27.27 -30.38
C ALA A 41 2.45 27.07 -29.26
N SER A 42 3.01 28.15 -28.71
CA SER A 42 3.93 28.08 -27.57
C SER A 42 3.22 27.73 -26.26
N ALA A 43 2.02 28.29 -26.04
CA ALA A 43 1.19 27.98 -24.89
C ALA A 43 0.68 26.53 -24.93
N THR A 44 0.21 26.05 -26.09
CA THR A 44 -0.21 24.65 -26.28
C THR A 44 0.92 23.65 -26.06
N LYS A 45 2.17 23.99 -26.44
CA LYS A 45 3.35 23.15 -26.20
C LYS A 45 3.72 23.08 -24.72
N GLN A 46 3.58 24.17 -23.97
CA GLN A 46 3.83 24.17 -22.52
C GLN A 46 2.75 23.38 -21.77
N GLN A 47 1.48 23.52 -22.15
CA GLN A 47 0.38 22.73 -21.61
C GLN A 47 0.59 21.24 -21.86
N ALA A 48 0.88 20.85 -23.10
CA ALA A 48 1.10 19.44 -23.47
C ALA A 48 2.33 18.82 -22.78
N LEU A 49 3.39 19.60 -22.50
CA LEU A 49 4.54 19.11 -21.73
C LEU A 49 4.23 18.99 -20.23
N ALA A 50 3.38 19.87 -19.69
CA ALA A 50 2.90 19.78 -18.31
C ALA A 50 1.97 18.57 -18.14
N ASP A 51 1.05 18.34 -19.07
CA ASP A 51 0.14 17.19 -19.05
C ASP A 51 0.88 15.86 -19.31
N TYR A 52 1.90 15.85 -20.18
CA TYR A 52 2.78 14.69 -20.35
C TYR A 52 3.58 14.36 -19.07
N GLY A 53 3.94 15.38 -18.28
CA GLY A 53 4.63 15.20 -17.00
C GLY A 53 3.77 14.61 -15.89
N LYS A 54 2.44 14.59 -16.04
CA LYS A 54 1.46 13.99 -15.11
C LYS A 54 1.20 12.50 -15.38
N LEU A 55 1.77 11.94 -16.46
CA LEU A 55 1.65 10.52 -16.75
C LEU A 55 2.56 9.70 -15.82
N PRO A 56 2.19 8.45 -15.47
CA PRO A 56 3.07 7.54 -14.75
C PRO A 56 4.44 7.44 -15.42
N LEU A 57 5.52 7.55 -14.62
CA LEU A 57 6.88 7.46 -15.14
C LEU A 57 7.08 6.11 -15.82
N SER A 58 7.30 6.11 -17.12
CA SER A 58 7.47 4.88 -17.90
C SER A 58 8.74 4.92 -18.74
N PHE A 59 9.36 3.75 -18.90
CA PHE A 59 10.62 3.61 -19.62
C PHE A 59 10.35 3.24 -21.08
N THR A 60 11.05 3.89 -22.00
CA THR A 60 11.03 3.56 -23.42
C THR A 60 12.39 3.01 -23.84
N ALA A 61 12.40 1.91 -24.58
CA ALA A 61 13.64 1.37 -25.14
C ALA A 61 14.23 2.33 -26.18
N ASN A 62 15.55 2.48 -26.21
CA ASN A 62 16.23 3.28 -27.22
C ASN A 62 16.23 2.56 -28.57
N ALA A 63 15.43 3.05 -29.50
CA ALA A 63 15.32 2.65 -30.89
C ALA A 63 16.04 3.62 -31.86
N GLY A 64 16.88 4.52 -31.33
CA GLY A 64 17.59 5.56 -32.09
C GLY A 64 17.16 6.99 -31.74
N GLN A 65 16.17 7.15 -30.86
CA GLN A 65 15.66 8.46 -30.45
C GLN A 65 16.58 9.19 -29.44
N ALA A 66 17.56 8.50 -28.85
CA ALA A 66 18.52 9.04 -27.90
C ALA A 66 19.96 8.58 -28.22
N ASP A 67 20.95 9.14 -27.51
CA ASP A 67 22.36 8.75 -27.64
C ASP A 67 22.55 7.23 -27.60
N ALA A 68 23.40 6.69 -28.48
CA ALA A 68 23.58 5.25 -28.67
C ALA A 68 23.99 4.45 -27.41
N ARG A 69 24.48 5.14 -26.37
CA ARG A 69 24.81 4.55 -25.05
C ARG A 69 23.56 4.31 -24.19
N VAL A 70 22.48 5.03 -24.43
CA VAL A 70 21.21 4.89 -23.74
C VAL A 70 20.54 3.60 -24.17
N ARG A 71 20.02 2.84 -23.20
CA ARG A 71 19.22 1.62 -23.43
C ARG A 71 17.76 1.86 -23.15
N TYR A 72 17.45 2.58 -22.08
CA TYR A 72 16.10 3.01 -21.75
C TYR A 72 16.11 4.48 -21.34
N ALA A 73 15.04 5.19 -21.64
CA ALA A 73 14.83 6.57 -21.20
C ALA A 73 13.45 6.71 -20.57
N ALA A 74 13.35 7.51 -19.52
CA ALA A 74 12.08 7.91 -18.92
C ALA A 74 12.08 9.43 -18.74
N GLN A 75 10.89 10.01 -18.73
CA GLN A 75 10.72 11.45 -18.63
C GLN A 75 9.60 11.74 -17.63
N GLY A 76 9.91 12.49 -16.58
CA GLY A 76 8.97 12.89 -15.55
C GLY A 76 8.79 14.41 -15.52
N ALA A 77 7.97 14.91 -14.60
CA ALA A 77 7.77 16.35 -14.40
C ALA A 77 9.08 17.02 -13.96
N GLY A 78 9.68 17.82 -14.84
CA GLY A 78 10.90 18.59 -14.52
C GLY A 78 12.21 17.80 -14.50
N PHE A 79 12.18 16.48 -14.77
CA PHE A 79 13.39 15.67 -14.88
C PHE A 79 13.36 14.64 -16.03
N SER A 80 14.53 14.10 -16.36
CA SER A 80 14.67 13.01 -17.33
C SER A 80 15.71 12.01 -16.85
N VAL A 81 15.43 10.73 -17.11
CA VAL A 81 16.27 9.60 -16.72
C VAL A 81 16.78 8.92 -17.99
N PHE A 82 18.09 8.73 -18.08
CA PHE A 82 18.72 7.96 -19.16
C PHE A 82 19.53 6.81 -18.57
N LEU A 83 19.11 5.59 -18.90
CA LEU A 83 19.69 4.37 -18.38
C LEU A 83 20.74 3.83 -19.36
N THR A 84 21.98 3.70 -18.89
CA THR A 84 23.11 3.16 -19.67
C THR A 84 23.72 1.99 -18.92
N ARG A 85 24.59 1.20 -19.58
CA ARG A 85 25.29 0.09 -18.92
C ARG A 85 26.16 0.47 -17.72
N ARG A 86 26.54 1.74 -17.56
CA ARG A 86 27.53 2.16 -16.56
C ARG A 86 27.01 3.16 -15.54
N GLU A 87 25.92 3.85 -15.88
CA GLU A 87 25.33 4.89 -15.05
C GLU A 87 23.87 5.14 -15.44
N ALA A 88 23.08 5.57 -14.44
CA ALA A 88 21.81 6.23 -14.65
C ALA A 88 22.03 7.75 -14.61
N MET A 89 21.67 8.45 -15.68
CA MET A 89 21.77 9.91 -15.74
C MET A 89 20.43 10.54 -15.39
N LEU A 90 20.41 11.37 -14.36
CA LEU A 90 19.28 12.17 -13.91
C LEU A 90 19.52 13.62 -14.29
N SER A 91 18.62 14.22 -15.07
CA SER A 91 18.71 15.62 -15.47
C SER A 91 17.52 16.39 -14.95
N PHE A 92 17.75 17.39 -14.10
CA PHE A 92 16.73 18.23 -13.48
C PHE A 92 16.72 19.64 -14.08
N GLN A 93 15.53 20.21 -14.28
CA GLN A 93 15.33 21.59 -14.77
C GLN A 93 14.60 22.45 -13.74
N ARG A 94 14.98 23.73 -13.60
CA ARG A 94 14.21 24.68 -12.77
C ARG A 94 12.89 25.08 -13.44
N PRO A 95 11.77 25.13 -12.72
CA PRO A 95 10.54 25.76 -13.21
C PRO A 95 10.74 27.28 -13.37
N GLY A 96 10.35 27.84 -14.53
CA GLY A 96 10.30 29.30 -14.75
C GLY A 96 11.23 29.85 -15.85
N LYS A 97 10.60 30.52 -16.83
CA LYS A 97 11.13 31.30 -17.98
C LYS A 97 12.36 30.74 -18.71
N GLN A 98 12.13 30.38 -19.98
CA GLN A 98 13.12 30.00 -20.99
C GLN A 98 14.31 30.99 -21.13
N ARG A 99 15.30 30.87 -20.25
CA ARG A 99 16.68 31.25 -20.55
C ARG A 99 17.50 29.97 -20.50
N LYS A 100 18.15 29.64 -21.63
CA LYS A 100 19.10 28.54 -21.75
C LYS A 100 20.07 28.57 -20.55
N GLY A 101 20.06 27.51 -19.72
CA GLY A 101 21.31 27.00 -19.16
C GLY A 101 21.55 27.01 -17.64
N ARG A 102 20.59 26.67 -16.76
CA ARG A 102 20.94 26.18 -15.41
C ARG A 102 20.01 25.05 -14.94
N GLY A 103 20.28 23.83 -15.41
CA GLY A 103 19.78 22.57 -14.84
C GLY A 103 20.92 21.80 -14.15
N VAL A 104 20.60 20.81 -13.34
CA VAL A 104 21.58 19.88 -12.74
C VAL A 104 21.50 18.55 -13.45
N ALA A 105 22.64 18.01 -13.85
CA ALA A 105 22.76 16.63 -14.26
C ALA A 105 23.57 15.87 -13.21
N LEU A 106 22.96 14.82 -12.65
CA LEU A 106 23.62 13.83 -11.81
C LEU A 106 23.77 12.54 -12.61
N ALA A 107 24.93 11.91 -12.53
CA ALA A 107 25.11 10.55 -13.03
C ALA A 107 25.38 9.63 -11.85
N LEU A 108 24.41 8.77 -11.54
CA LEU A 108 24.55 7.67 -10.58
C LEU A 108 25.38 6.57 -11.25
N ARG A 109 26.63 6.43 -10.83
CA ARG A 109 27.60 5.49 -11.42
C ARG A 109 27.60 4.18 -10.65
N PHE A 110 27.57 3.07 -11.38
CA PHE A 110 27.67 1.73 -10.83
C PHE A 110 29.15 1.32 -10.75
N LEU A 111 29.81 1.61 -9.64
CA LEU A 111 31.25 1.37 -9.46
C LEU A 111 31.53 -0.12 -9.34
N GLY A 112 32.54 -0.61 -10.07
CA GLY A 112 32.90 -2.05 -10.06
C GLY A 112 31.88 -2.97 -10.73
N SER A 113 30.85 -2.42 -11.37
CA SER A 113 29.79 -3.19 -12.02
C SER A 113 30.25 -3.93 -13.29
N ASN A 114 29.46 -4.94 -13.67
CA ASN A 114 29.60 -5.71 -14.90
C ASN A 114 29.48 -4.78 -16.14
N ARG A 115 30.56 -4.67 -16.91
CA ARG A 115 30.62 -3.79 -18.10
C ARG A 115 29.68 -4.23 -19.23
N ASN A 116 29.28 -5.49 -19.23
CA ASN A 116 28.38 -6.08 -20.22
C ASN A 116 27.01 -6.44 -19.60
N VAL A 117 26.59 -5.72 -18.55
CA VAL A 117 25.30 -5.92 -17.89
C VAL A 117 24.14 -5.98 -18.89
N ALA A 118 23.27 -6.96 -18.70
CA ALA A 118 22.03 -7.09 -19.45
C ALA A 118 20.98 -6.18 -18.83
N ILE A 119 20.40 -5.29 -19.63
CA ILE A 119 19.35 -4.35 -19.20
C ILE A 119 18.08 -4.73 -19.94
N ARG A 120 17.00 -5.00 -19.20
CA ARG A 120 15.71 -5.43 -19.76
C ARG A 120 14.58 -4.57 -19.23
N GLY A 121 13.75 -4.07 -20.14
CA GLY A 121 12.43 -3.57 -19.81
C GLY A 121 11.53 -4.75 -19.49
N GLU A 122 10.86 -4.70 -18.35
CA GLU A 122 9.91 -5.70 -17.88
C GLU A 122 8.57 -5.01 -17.59
N ARG A 123 7.48 -5.77 -17.52
CA ARG A 123 6.10 -5.26 -17.40
C ARG A 123 5.77 -4.20 -18.48
N PRO A 124 5.51 -4.63 -19.72
CA PRO A 124 5.15 -3.71 -20.79
C PRO A 124 3.92 -2.90 -20.39
N GLY A 125 4.04 -1.57 -20.40
CA GLY A 125 2.92 -0.69 -20.07
C GLY A 125 1.89 -0.61 -21.21
N PRO A 126 0.67 -0.13 -20.91
CA PRO A 126 -0.41 -0.04 -21.90
C PRO A 126 -0.17 1.03 -22.97
N ALA A 127 0.71 1.99 -22.70
CA ALA A 127 0.95 3.14 -23.57
C ALA A 127 1.97 2.86 -24.69
N ARG A 128 1.88 3.66 -25.76
CA ARG A 128 2.91 3.75 -26.81
C ARG A 128 3.41 5.17 -26.94
N VAL A 129 4.71 5.33 -27.14
CA VAL A 129 5.35 6.63 -27.28
C VAL A 129 5.87 6.83 -28.70
N ASN A 130 5.68 8.06 -29.21
CA ASN A 130 6.16 8.50 -30.50
C ASN A 130 7.20 9.62 -30.32
N TYR A 131 8.36 9.48 -30.94
CA TYR A 131 9.41 10.50 -31.01
C TYR A 131 9.45 11.08 -32.43
N LEU A 132 8.84 12.26 -32.61
CA LEU A 132 8.82 12.98 -33.90
C LEU A 132 9.96 14.01 -33.93
N LEU A 133 11.19 13.53 -34.19
CA LEU A 133 12.40 14.33 -34.06
C LEU A 133 12.64 15.22 -35.30
N GLY A 134 12.26 16.49 -35.19
CA GLY A 134 12.47 17.48 -36.25
C GLY A 134 11.52 17.31 -37.44
N ASN A 135 11.86 17.90 -38.58
CA ASN A 135 11.03 17.90 -39.79
C ASN A 135 11.39 16.78 -40.79
N ASP A 136 12.26 15.85 -40.42
CA ASP A 136 12.69 14.72 -41.24
C ASP A 136 11.98 13.44 -40.76
N PRO A 137 10.97 12.93 -41.51
CA PRO A 137 10.24 11.74 -41.12
C PRO A 137 11.11 10.48 -40.96
N ALA A 138 12.29 10.42 -41.58
CA ALA A 138 13.23 9.31 -41.40
C ALA A 138 13.81 9.24 -39.97
N LYS A 139 13.68 10.32 -39.19
CA LYS A 139 14.09 10.39 -37.79
C LYS A 139 12.93 10.22 -36.82
N TRP A 140 11.73 9.93 -37.33
CA TRP A 140 10.55 9.70 -36.50
C TRP A 140 10.52 8.23 -36.06
N HIS A 141 10.38 8.02 -34.76
CA HIS A 141 10.24 6.69 -34.16
C HIS A 141 8.84 6.59 -33.55
N THR A 142 7.97 5.80 -34.14
CA THR A 142 6.56 5.69 -33.72
C THR A 142 6.24 4.33 -33.12
N GLY A 143 5.27 4.29 -32.20
CA GLY A 143 4.72 3.05 -31.65
C GLY A 143 5.63 2.31 -30.66
N LEU A 144 6.63 2.99 -30.08
CA LEU A 144 7.55 2.39 -29.12
C LEU A 144 6.79 1.95 -27.87
N ARG A 145 7.04 0.70 -27.44
CA ARG A 145 6.47 0.17 -26.19
C ARG A 145 7.06 0.89 -24.99
N THR A 146 6.22 1.12 -23.99
CA THR A 146 6.66 1.52 -22.65
C THR A 146 6.83 0.30 -21.75
N TYR A 147 7.61 0.46 -20.70
CA TYR A 147 7.84 -0.52 -19.66
C TYR A 147 7.69 0.18 -18.31
N GLU A 148 7.03 -0.46 -17.37
CA GLU A 148 6.88 0.04 -15.99
C GLU A 148 8.17 -0.14 -15.20
N ARG A 149 9.01 -1.11 -15.61
CA ARG A 149 10.22 -1.49 -14.89
C ARG A 149 11.41 -1.72 -15.83
N VAL A 150 12.61 -1.38 -15.38
CA VAL A 150 13.87 -1.74 -16.04
C VAL A 150 14.78 -2.44 -15.05
N VAL A 151 15.26 -3.63 -15.44
CA VAL A 151 16.11 -4.47 -14.60
C VAL A 151 17.52 -4.55 -15.20
N TYR A 152 18.52 -4.19 -14.40
CA TYR A 152 19.92 -4.50 -14.63
C TYR A 152 20.24 -5.86 -14.02
N ARG A 153 20.34 -6.90 -14.86
CA ARG A 153 20.60 -8.27 -14.41
C ARG A 153 22.08 -8.48 -14.18
N ASN A 154 22.43 -8.97 -12.99
CA ASN A 154 23.79 -9.29 -12.58
C ASN A 154 24.71 -8.05 -12.74
N LEU A 155 24.22 -6.90 -12.28
CA LEU A 155 24.90 -5.62 -12.31
C LEU A 155 26.20 -5.69 -11.50
N TRP A 156 26.15 -6.32 -10.35
CA TRP A 156 27.29 -6.92 -9.66
C TRP A 156 27.09 -8.43 -9.56
N PRO A 157 28.14 -9.23 -9.29
CA PRO A 157 28.00 -10.67 -9.17
C PRO A 157 26.84 -11.06 -8.24
N ARG A 158 25.83 -11.71 -8.82
CA ARG A 158 24.59 -12.19 -8.17
C ARG A 158 23.63 -11.09 -7.69
N VAL A 159 23.88 -9.82 -8.01
CA VAL A 159 23.03 -8.67 -7.66
C VAL A 159 22.33 -8.12 -8.90
N ASP A 160 21.01 -8.07 -8.86
CA ASP A 160 20.21 -7.33 -9.84
C ASP A 160 19.83 -5.96 -9.26
N MET A 161 19.78 -4.91 -10.09
CA MET A 161 19.19 -3.62 -9.73
C MET A 161 17.90 -3.45 -10.51
N VAL A 162 16.83 -3.13 -9.81
CA VAL A 162 15.52 -2.87 -10.38
C VAL A 162 15.26 -1.38 -10.30
N LEU A 163 14.81 -0.75 -11.39
CA LEU A 163 14.26 0.59 -11.37
C LEU A 163 12.82 0.55 -11.84
N ALA A 164 11.94 1.23 -11.10
CA ALA A 164 10.52 1.34 -11.40
C ALA A 164 10.10 2.80 -11.41
N GLY A 165 9.11 3.11 -12.24
CA GLY A 165 8.39 4.36 -12.13
C GLY A 165 7.12 4.15 -11.31
N GLN A 166 6.99 4.83 -10.19
CA GLN A 166 5.79 4.81 -9.34
C GLN A 166 5.36 6.26 -9.14
N ASN A 167 4.12 6.59 -9.53
CA ASN A 167 3.51 7.92 -9.35
C ASN A 167 4.34 9.11 -9.89
N GLY A 168 5.09 8.90 -10.98
CA GLY A 168 5.92 9.95 -11.60
C GLY A 168 7.35 10.03 -11.05
N GLU A 169 7.67 9.26 -10.01
CA GLU A 169 8.98 9.19 -9.38
C GLU A 169 9.78 7.95 -9.80
N LEU A 170 11.10 8.01 -9.60
CA LEU A 170 12.01 6.91 -9.89
C LEU A 170 12.40 6.20 -8.59
N LYS A 171 11.86 4.99 -8.36
CA LYS A 171 12.30 4.09 -7.29
C LYS A 171 13.35 3.11 -7.79
N TYR A 172 14.19 2.63 -6.87
CA TYR A 172 15.13 1.55 -7.15
C TYR A 172 15.24 0.57 -5.97
N GLU A 173 15.50 -0.68 -6.31
CA GLU A 173 15.72 -1.77 -5.35
C GLU A 173 16.94 -2.60 -5.76
N PHE A 174 17.59 -3.24 -4.79
CA PHE A 174 18.62 -4.24 -5.04
C PHE A 174 18.15 -5.64 -4.65
N LEU A 175 18.22 -6.56 -5.61
CA LEU A 175 17.89 -7.98 -5.41
C LEU A 175 19.18 -8.80 -5.39
N LEU A 176 19.58 -9.28 -4.23
CA LEU A 176 20.77 -10.08 -4.00
C LEU A 176 20.38 -11.55 -3.94
N ARG A 177 20.90 -12.38 -4.86
CA ARG A 177 20.74 -13.84 -4.79
C ARG A 177 21.67 -14.45 -3.72
N PRO A 178 21.39 -15.70 -3.25
CA PRO A 178 22.27 -16.43 -2.34
C PRO A 178 23.74 -16.38 -2.75
N GLY A 179 24.58 -16.06 -1.76
CA GLY A 179 26.02 -15.90 -1.90
C GLY A 179 26.49 -14.53 -2.42
N ALA A 180 25.58 -13.63 -2.82
CA ALA A 180 25.94 -12.26 -3.20
C ALA A 180 26.65 -11.51 -2.07
N ARG A 181 27.43 -10.49 -2.44
CA ARG A 181 28.16 -9.63 -1.49
C ARG A 181 27.57 -8.23 -1.54
N VAL A 182 27.06 -7.76 -0.41
CA VAL A 182 26.56 -6.38 -0.29
C VAL A 182 27.66 -5.34 -0.54
N ASP A 183 28.89 -5.62 -0.11
CA ASP A 183 30.06 -4.74 -0.32
C ASP A 183 30.43 -4.48 -1.78
N ASP A 184 29.92 -5.31 -2.71
CA ASP A 184 30.12 -5.12 -4.14
C ASP A 184 29.25 -3.98 -4.67
N ILE A 185 28.11 -3.70 -4.02
CA ILE A 185 27.19 -2.63 -4.38
C ILE A 185 27.82 -1.30 -4.00
N ARG A 186 28.41 -0.64 -5.01
CA ARG A 186 29.10 0.63 -4.85
C ARG A 186 28.60 1.64 -5.86
N LEU A 187 28.06 2.73 -5.35
CA LEU A 187 27.42 3.78 -6.11
C LEU A 187 28.19 5.09 -5.93
N ALA A 188 28.12 5.98 -6.91
CA ALA A 188 28.66 7.33 -6.78
C ALA A 188 27.90 8.32 -7.65
N TYR A 189 27.64 9.51 -7.12
CA TYR A 189 27.03 10.59 -7.88
C TYR A 189 28.08 11.48 -8.50
N ARG A 190 28.25 11.40 -9.83
CA ARG A 190 29.02 12.40 -10.59
C ARG A 190 28.13 13.62 -10.85
N GLY A 191 28.58 14.80 -10.42
CA GLY A 191 27.82 16.05 -10.52
C GLY A 191 27.24 16.54 -9.19
N ALA A 192 27.33 15.72 -8.13
CA ALA A 192 27.06 16.15 -6.76
C ALA A 192 28.23 16.97 -6.20
N LYS A 193 27.93 17.91 -5.30
CA LYS A 193 28.89 18.69 -4.51
C LYS A 193 29.49 17.88 -3.36
N GLY A 194 28.76 16.87 -2.88
CA GLY A 194 29.20 15.98 -1.80
C GLY A 194 28.08 15.03 -1.38
N LEU A 195 28.47 13.93 -0.73
CA LEU A 195 27.57 13.01 -0.05
C LEU A 195 27.78 13.11 1.46
N SER A 196 26.71 13.07 2.23
CA SER A 196 26.76 13.00 3.70
C SER A 196 25.62 12.13 4.22
N LEU A 197 25.76 11.63 5.45
CA LEU A 197 24.63 11.06 6.20
C LEU A 197 24.11 12.12 7.18
N ASP A 198 22.79 12.24 7.31
CA ASP A 198 22.20 13.01 8.41
C ASP A 198 22.12 12.17 9.69
N ARG A 199 21.52 12.72 10.75
CA ARG A 199 21.46 12.08 12.07
C ARG A 199 20.60 10.81 12.05
N GLN A 200 19.59 10.78 11.18
CA GLN A 200 18.68 9.67 10.93
C GLN A 200 19.30 8.59 10.00
N GLY A 201 20.50 8.84 9.46
CA GLY A 201 21.21 7.91 8.60
C GLY A 201 20.75 7.91 7.14
N ASN A 202 20.00 8.94 6.71
CA ASN A 202 19.62 9.16 5.31
C ASN A 202 20.81 9.69 4.50
N LEU A 203 20.87 9.36 3.21
CA LEU A 203 21.92 9.83 2.32
C LEU A 203 21.54 11.18 1.72
N ARG A 204 22.29 12.23 2.07
CA ARG A 204 22.17 13.58 1.50
C ARG A 204 23.13 13.75 0.33
N ILE A 205 22.61 14.17 -0.82
CA ILE A 205 23.31 14.38 -2.08
C ILE A 205 23.27 15.88 -2.40
N GLY A 206 24.33 16.60 -2.06
CA GLY A 206 24.40 18.04 -2.32
C GLY A 206 24.49 18.34 -3.82
N THR A 207 23.68 19.26 -4.35
CA THR A 207 23.76 19.71 -5.75
C THR A 207 23.90 21.24 -5.86
N SER A 208 24.01 21.76 -7.09
CA SER A 208 23.99 23.21 -7.34
C SER A 208 22.59 23.83 -7.26
N LEU A 209 21.53 23.02 -7.16
CA LEU A 209 20.14 23.46 -7.05
C LEU A 209 19.52 23.25 -5.67
N GLY A 210 20.20 22.55 -4.75
CA GLY A 210 19.68 22.10 -3.46
C GLY A 210 20.26 20.72 -3.10
N GLY A 211 19.90 20.15 -1.95
CA GLY A 211 20.21 18.75 -1.62
C GLY A 211 19.11 17.81 -2.12
N LEU A 212 19.47 16.59 -2.54
CA LEU A 212 18.53 15.47 -2.63
C LEU A 212 18.75 14.56 -1.41
N THR A 213 17.72 13.87 -0.98
CA THR A 213 17.79 12.92 0.14
C THR A 213 17.30 11.57 -0.33
N ASP A 214 18.04 10.53 0.04
CA ASP A 214 17.63 9.13 -0.12
C ASP A 214 17.41 8.58 1.30
N THR A 215 16.21 8.07 1.57
CA THR A 215 15.83 7.58 2.89
C THR A 215 16.57 6.29 3.21
N ARG A 216 16.87 6.07 4.48
CA ARG A 216 17.57 4.87 4.92
C ARG A 216 16.84 3.60 4.39
N PRO A 217 17.55 2.65 3.79
CA PRO A 217 16.92 1.49 3.17
C PRO A 217 16.37 0.53 4.22
N ALA A 218 15.20 -0.06 3.95
CA ALA A 218 14.72 -1.26 4.63
C ALA A 218 15.20 -2.50 3.86
N SER A 219 15.72 -3.51 4.54
CA SER A 219 16.16 -4.74 3.87
C SER A 219 15.53 -5.97 4.50
N TYR A 220 15.35 -7.03 3.71
CA TYR A 220 14.82 -8.31 4.20
C TYR A 220 15.36 -9.49 3.38
N GLN A 221 15.47 -10.65 4.02
CA GLN A 221 15.76 -11.93 3.37
C GLN A 221 14.49 -12.70 3.06
N LEU A 222 14.54 -13.58 2.06
CA LEU A 222 13.47 -14.54 1.78
C LEU A 222 13.90 -15.92 2.30
N VAL A 223 13.34 -16.34 3.45
CA VAL A 223 13.63 -17.63 4.10
C VAL A 223 12.37 -18.47 4.04
N ALA A 224 12.41 -19.59 3.32
CA ALA A 224 11.23 -20.46 3.11
C ALA A 224 9.97 -19.69 2.67
N GLY A 225 10.12 -18.72 1.76
CA GLY A 225 9.03 -17.88 1.26
C GLY A 225 8.61 -16.71 2.17
N LYS A 226 9.10 -16.65 3.42
CA LYS A 226 8.79 -15.57 4.37
C LYS A 226 9.85 -14.47 4.37
N ARG A 227 9.44 -13.21 4.60
CA ARG A 227 10.34 -12.06 4.75
C ARG A 227 10.96 -12.08 6.15
N VAL A 228 12.28 -12.20 6.23
CA VAL A 228 13.05 -12.10 7.48
C VAL A 228 13.85 -10.80 7.44
N PRO A 229 13.51 -9.78 8.23
CA PRO A 229 14.13 -8.47 8.07
C PRO A 229 15.63 -8.46 8.37
N VAL A 230 16.34 -7.55 7.71
CA VAL A 230 17.78 -7.34 7.86
C VAL A 230 18.02 -5.86 8.07
N ARG A 231 18.52 -5.50 9.26
CA ARG A 231 18.93 -4.13 9.53
C ARG A 231 19.93 -3.65 8.47
N SER A 232 19.62 -2.53 7.82
CA SER A 232 20.48 -1.91 6.81
C SER A 232 20.71 -0.42 7.06
N SER A 233 21.81 0.11 6.53
CA SER A 233 22.11 1.54 6.49
C SER A 233 22.97 1.89 5.28
N PHE A 234 23.01 3.16 4.90
CA PHE A 234 24.00 3.65 3.95
C PHE A 234 25.40 3.66 4.57
N ALA A 235 26.39 3.33 3.76
CA ALA A 235 27.79 3.37 4.12
C ALA A 235 28.56 4.23 3.11
N LEU A 236 29.05 5.40 3.56
CA LEU A 236 29.88 6.26 2.71
C LEU A 236 31.28 5.67 2.54
N ASP A 237 31.87 5.86 1.35
CA ASP A 237 33.28 5.57 1.14
C ASP A 237 34.16 6.57 1.91
N ARG A 238 35.43 6.21 2.14
CA ARG A 238 36.40 7.05 2.87
C ARG A 238 36.63 8.43 2.25
N ARG A 239 36.21 8.64 1.00
CA ARG A 239 36.41 9.89 0.25
C ARG A 239 35.16 10.77 0.22
N GLY A 240 34.02 10.29 0.74
CA GLY A 240 32.73 11.00 0.69
C GLY A 240 32.18 11.18 -0.73
N THR A 241 32.65 10.37 -1.69
CA THR A 241 32.31 10.50 -3.13
C THR A 241 31.47 9.33 -3.67
N GLY A 242 31.43 8.24 -2.91
CA GLY A 242 30.62 7.06 -3.21
C GLY A 242 30.00 6.50 -1.95
N TYR A 243 29.04 5.61 -2.13
CA TYR A 243 28.32 4.95 -1.04
C TYR A 243 27.96 3.50 -1.40
N GLY A 244 27.62 2.72 -0.40
CA GLY A 244 27.07 1.38 -0.50
C GLY A 244 26.16 1.12 0.70
N PHE A 245 26.03 -0.16 1.09
CA PHE A 245 25.14 -0.57 2.16
C PHE A 245 25.92 -1.34 3.25
N ALA A 246 25.56 -1.11 4.50
CA ALA A 246 25.99 -1.92 5.64
C ALA A 246 24.79 -2.73 6.16
N LEU A 247 25.02 -3.99 6.54
CA LEU A 247 23.99 -4.90 7.07
C LEU A 247 24.30 -5.27 8.52
N GLY A 248 23.23 -5.54 9.30
CA GLY A 248 23.31 -6.01 10.67
C GLY A 248 23.84 -7.44 10.82
N ARG A 249 24.17 -7.84 12.05
CA ARG A 249 24.83 -9.12 12.37
C ARG A 249 23.99 -10.39 12.15
N GLY A 250 22.70 -10.25 11.80
CA GLY A 250 21.76 -11.35 11.56
C GLY A 250 21.59 -11.79 10.10
N TYR A 251 22.28 -11.14 9.16
CA TYR A 251 22.20 -11.47 7.74
C TYR A 251 22.86 -12.81 7.40
N ASP A 252 22.08 -13.75 6.85
CA ASP A 252 22.56 -15.06 6.39
C ASP A 252 22.66 -15.13 4.86
N ARG A 253 23.89 -15.21 4.36
CA ARG A 253 24.19 -15.19 2.92
C ARG A 253 23.63 -16.37 2.12
N ARG A 254 23.05 -17.39 2.77
CA ARG A 254 22.39 -18.52 2.11
C ARG A 254 21.03 -18.14 1.52
N TYR A 255 20.41 -17.05 1.97
CA TYR A 255 19.10 -16.62 1.50
C TYR A 255 19.20 -15.38 0.60
N PRO A 256 18.25 -15.19 -0.34
CA PRO A 256 18.12 -13.94 -1.08
C PRO A 256 17.95 -12.74 -0.13
N LEU A 257 18.40 -11.55 -0.51
CA LEU A 257 18.22 -10.29 0.21
C LEU A 257 17.64 -9.23 -0.75
N VAL A 258 16.64 -8.49 -0.29
CA VAL A 258 16.11 -7.30 -0.94
C VAL A 258 16.50 -6.08 -0.11
N ILE A 259 16.88 -4.99 -0.77
CA ILE A 259 17.15 -3.67 -0.17
C ILE A 259 16.21 -2.67 -0.86
N ASP A 260 15.26 -2.11 -0.12
CA ASP A 260 14.10 -1.34 -0.59
C ASP A 260 13.65 -0.24 0.43
N PRO A 261 13.46 1.03 0.05
CA PRO A 261 12.84 2.03 0.92
C PRO A 261 11.28 1.93 0.92
N ARG A 262 10.68 1.52 2.06
CA ARG A 262 9.21 1.30 2.26
C ARG A 262 8.35 2.55 2.45
N LEU A 263 8.96 3.68 2.80
CA LEU A 263 8.27 4.96 2.90
C LEU A 263 7.99 5.47 1.48
N ALA A 264 6.73 5.47 1.04
CA ALA A 264 6.37 5.88 -0.32
C ALA A 264 6.42 7.39 -0.46
N TYR A 265 5.71 8.11 0.42
CA TYR A 265 5.92 9.53 0.65
C TYR A 265 5.59 9.90 2.10
N SER A 266 6.10 11.04 2.57
CA SER A 266 5.68 11.67 3.81
C SER A 266 5.92 13.17 3.74
N SER A 267 4.91 13.94 4.14
CA SER A 267 4.85 15.40 4.03
C SER A 267 4.36 16.02 5.33
N TYR A 268 4.87 17.20 5.68
CA TYR A 268 4.13 18.12 6.53
C TYR A 268 2.94 18.71 5.77
N LEU A 269 1.96 19.22 6.51
CA LEU A 269 0.79 19.93 6.04
C LEU A 269 0.43 20.98 7.10
N GLY A 270 0.90 22.22 6.92
CA GLY A 270 0.72 23.23 7.95
C GLY A 270 1.13 24.65 7.58
N GLY A 271 0.81 25.58 8.48
CA GLY A 271 1.13 27.00 8.42
C GLY A 271 2.08 27.39 9.55
N VAL A 272 1.96 28.61 10.10
CA VAL A 272 2.86 29.10 11.19
C VAL A 272 2.35 28.83 12.61
N TYR A 273 1.09 28.42 12.75
CA TYR A 273 0.44 28.08 14.01
C TYR A 273 0.23 26.56 14.09
N GLU A 274 -0.77 26.11 14.86
CA GLU A 274 -1.01 24.69 15.07
C GLU A 274 -1.95 24.12 13.99
N GLU A 275 -1.62 22.92 13.55
CA GLU A 275 -2.46 22.09 12.70
C GLU A 275 -2.57 20.68 13.23
N ASN A 276 -3.76 20.13 13.11
CA ASN A 276 -4.01 18.74 13.45
C ASN A 276 -4.72 18.03 12.31
N GLY A 277 -4.17 16.93 11.84
CA GLY A 277 -4.83 16.07 10.86
C GLY A 277 -5.57 14.95 11.57
N ASN A 278 -6.88 15.12 11.79
CA ASN A 278 -7.67 14.22 12.62
C ASN A 278 -8.14 12.95 11.90
N SER A 279 -8.39 13.02 10.59
CA SER A 279 -8.91 11.88 9.83
C SER A 279 -8.48 11.91 8.37
N ILE A 280 -8.30 10.73 7.78
CA ILE A 280 -7.84 10.54 6.40
C ILE A 280 -8.69 9.51 5.66
N ALA A 281 -8.97 9.79 4.39
CA ALA A 281 -9.59 8.85 3.45
C ALA A 281 -8.76 8.76 2.16
N VAL A 282 -8.92 7.68 1.40
CA VAL A 282 -8.23 7.48 0.12
C VAL A 282 -9.21 7.11 -0.99
N ASP A 283 -9.05 7.71 -2.18
CA ASP A 283 -9.86 7.34 -3.35
C ASP A 283 -9.23 6.21 -4.18
N GLY A 284 -9.99 5.66 -5.13
CA GLY A 284 -9.51 4.60 -6.02
C GLY A 284 -8.36 5.00 -6.97
N ALA A 285 -8.00 6.29 -7.03
CA ALA A 285 -6.81 6.77 -7.74
C ALA A 285 -5.60 6.93 -6.83
N GLY A 286 -5.74 6.66 -5.52
CA GLY A 286 -4.70 6.74 -4.51
C GLY A 286 -4.46 8.15 -3.96
N ASN A 287 -5.38 9.10 -4.19
CA ASN A 287 -5.28 10.44 -3.62
C ASN A 287 -5.74 10.42 -2.15
N ALA A 288 -4.99 11.09 -1.27
CA ALA A 288 -5.30 11.19 0.15
C ALA A 288 -6.15 12.42 0.43
N TYR A 289 -7.18 12.29 1.25
CA TYR A 289 -8.08 13.35 1.69
C TYR A 289 -7.95 13.47 3.20
N VAL A 290 -7.54 14.62 3.69
CA VAL A 290 -7.29 14.87 5.12
C VAL A 290 -8.20 15.98 5.59
N THR A 291 -8.83 15.76 6.73
CA THR A 291 -9.54 16.80 7.48
C THR A 291 -8.91 17.00 8.84
N GLY A 292 -9.16 18.17 9.41
CA GLY A 292 -8.58 18.56 10.68
C GLY A 292 -8.96 19.98 11.04
N TYR A 293 -8.12 20.62 11.84
CA TYR A 293 -8.21 22.05 12.12
C TYR A 293 -6.86 22.73 11.96
N THR A 294 -6.89 24.04 11.72
CA THR A 294 -5.72 24.90 11.63
C THR A 294 -5.99 26.24 12.31
N GLY A 295 -5.02 26.72 13.10
CA GLY A 295 -4.98 28.10 13.61
C GLY A 295 -4.21 29.06 12.70
N SER A 296 -3.77 28.61 11.52
CA SER A 296 -2.90 29.38 10.64
C SER A 296 -3.65 30.15 9.58
N GLU A 297 -3.47 31.47 9.53
CA GLU A 297 -3.91 32.29 8.38
C GLU A 297 -3.20 31.90 7.06
N ASN A 298 -2.01 31.29 7.16
CA ASN A 298 -1.19 30.89 6.02
C ASN A 298 -1.22 29.37 5.75
N PHE A 299 -2.23 28.65 6.25
CA PHE A 299 -2.43 27.24 5.88
C PHE A 299 -2.48 27.11 4.34
N PRO A 300 -1.84 26.07 3.76
CA PRO A 300 -1.68 25.98 2.32
C PRO A 300 -2.99 25.70 1.60
N THR A 301 -3.57 26.71 0.96
CA THR A 301 -4.79 26.57 0.13
C THR A 301 -4.48 26.60 -1.37
N THR A 302 -5.43 26.10 -2.17
CA THR A 302 -5.32 26.08 -3.64
C THR A 302 -6.21 27.13 -4.30
N ALA A 303 -5.75 27.71 -5.41
CA ALA A 303 -6.55 28.68 -6.16
C ALA A 303 -7.86 28.06 -6.68
N GLY A 304 -8.99 28.68 -6.35
CA GLY A 304 -10.32 28.19 -6.73
C GLY A 304 -10.92 27.16 -5.77
N ALA A 305 -10.26 26.88 -4.64
CA ALA A 305 -10.87 26.19 -3.51
C ALA A 305 -12.08 26.97 -2.97
N PHE A 306 -12.95 26.26 -2.26
CA PHE A 306 -14.17 26.81 -1.66
C PHE A 306 -13.89 28.06 -0.80
N ASP A 307 -12.92 27.94 0.10
CA ASP A 307 -12.40 29.04 0.90
C ASP A 307 -10.87 29.03 0.93
N THR A 308 -10.29 30.21 0.78
CA THR A 308 -8.83 30.44 0.79
C THR A 308 -8.39 31.39 1.90
N THR A 309 -9.31 31.76 2.78
CA THR A 309 -9.08 32.67 3.90
C THR A 309 -9.47 32.01 5.22
N TYR A 310 -8.67 32.28 6.24
CA TYR A 310 -9.00 31.97 7.64
C TYR A 310 -10.08 32.94 8.12
N ASN A 311 -11.18 32.43 8.66
CA ASN A 311 -12.41 33.19 8.88
C ASN A 311 -12.55 33.76 10.29
N GLY A 312 -11.78 33.27 11.26
CA GLY A 312 -11.75 33.81 12.61
C GLY A 312 -11.56 32.70 13.64
N GLY A 313 -11.97 32.97 14.88
CA GLY A 313 -11.82 31.99 15.94
C GLY A 313 -10.38 31.68 16.34
N PHE A 314 -10.24 30.63 17.15
CA PHE A 314 -9.00 29.96 17.48
C PHE A 314 -8.55 29.00 16.38
N SER A 315 -9.49 28.36 15.67
CA SER A 315 -9.18 27.45 14.56
C SER A 315 -10.35 27.29 13.60
N ASP A 316 -10.01 27.13 12.32
CA ASP A 316 -10.92 26.71 11.25
C ASP A 316 -10.68 25.24 10.90
N ALA A 317 -11.73 24.52 10.48
CA ALA A 317 -11.53 23.20 9.92
C ALA A 317 -10.87 23.34 8.54
N PHE A 318 -10.19 22.30 8.06
CA PHE A 318 -9.67 22.27 6.70
C PHE A 318 -10.03 20.97 5.99
N VAL A 319 -10.03 21.01 4.66
CA VAL A 319 -10.09 19.81 3.81
C VAL A 319 -9.00 19.89 2.76
N THR A 320 -8.08 18.94 2.79
CA THR A 320 -6.94 18.86 1.87
C THR A 320 -6.99 17.57 1.08
N LYS A 321 -6.88 17.64 -0.25
CA LYS A 321 -6.68 16.48 -1.12
C LYS A 321 -5.26 16.50 -1.70
N LEU A 322 -4.41 15.57 -1.30
CA LEU A 322 -3.09 15.35 -1.90
C LEU A 322 -3.19 14.36 -3.05
N ASP A 323 -2.40 14.58 -4.09
CA ASP A 323 -2.29 13.61 -5.17
C ASP A 323 -1.64 12.30 -4.71
N ALA A 324 -1.77 11.23 -5.50
CA ALA A 324 -1.21 9.93 -5.17
C ALA A 324 0.32 9.87 -5.02
N SER A 325 1.05 10.91 -5.44
CA SER A 325 2.49 11.02 -5.21
C SER A 325 2.83 11.72 -3.89
N GLY A 326 1.87 12.39 -3.26
CA GLY A 326 2.08 13.22 -2.09
C GLY A 326 2.84 14.51 -2.39
N ALA A 327 3.09 14.83 -3.66
CA ALA A 327 3.93 15.96 -4.08
C ALA A 327 3.15 17.27 -4.29
N ALA A 328 1.83 17.19 -4.47
CA ALA A 328 1.00 18.35 -4.75
C ALA A 328 -0.40 18.23 -4.15
N LEU A 329 -0.94 19.39 -3.77
CA LEU A 329 -2.35 19.54 -3.45
C LEU A 329 -3.17 19.53 -4.75
N VAL A 330 -4.11 18.60 -4.85
CA VAL A 330 -5.18 18.65 -5.85
C VAL A 330 -6.12 19.80 -5.51
N TYR A 331 -6.53 19.88 -4.24
CA TYR A 331 -7.13 21.07 -3.65
C TYR A 331 -6.82 21.14 -2.16
N SER A 332 -6.94 22.33 -1.58
CA SER A 332 -7.01 22.53 -0.13
C SER A 332 -7.78 23.81 0.19
N THR A 333 -8.66 23.72 1.18
CA THR A 333 -9.64 24.75 1.58
C THR A 333 -9.74 24.85 3.09
N TYR A 334 -10.02 26.06 3.59
CA TYR A 334 -10.61 26.21 4.92
C TYR A 334 -12.10 25.83 4.88
N LEU A 335 -12.66 25.54 6.06
CA LEU A 335 -14.06 25.25 6.31
C LEU A 335 -14.39 25.71 7.74
N GLY A 336 -14.86 26.95 7.89
CA GLY A 336 -15.15 27.54 9.20
C GLY A 336 -15.87 28.87 9.06
N GLY A 337 -16.30 29.42 10.19
CA GLY A 337 -16.90 30.75 10.33
C GLY A 337 -16.02 31.67 11.17
N SER A 338 -16.61 32.72 11.76
CA SER A 338 -15.86 33.73 12.49
C SER A 338 -15.60 33.41 13.96
N GLY A 339 -16.32 32.43 14.52
CA GLY A 339 -16.30 32.08 15.95
C GLY A 339 -16.81 33.21 16.88
N PRO A 340 -17.19 32.91 18.14
CA PRO A 340 -17.66 33.93 19.09
C PRO A 340 -16.57 34.87 19.63
N SER A 341 -15.30 34.69 19.24
CA SER A 341 -14.09 35.53 19.45
C SER A 341 -12.84 34.65 19.21
N ASP A 342 -11.66 35.04 19.71
CA ASP A 342 -10.40 34.25 19.68
C ASP A 342 -10.47 32.89 20.42
N SER A 343 -11.65 32.43 20.86
CA SER A 343 -11.89 31.14 21.50
C SER A 343 -12.83 30.21 20.70
N GLY A 344 -13.33 30.66 19.55
CA GLY A 344 -14.22 29.86 18.70
C GLY A 344 -13.47 28.76 17.95
N ASN A 345 -14.00 27.54 17.95
CA ASN A 345 -13.44 26.41 17.22
C ASN A 345 -14.39 25.94 16.11
N ASP A 346 -13.81 25.65 14.95
CA ASP A 346 -14.41 24.84 13.90
C ASP A 346 -13.45 23.66 13.63
N TRP A 347 -13.84 22.44 14.02
CA TRP A 347 -12.95 21.28 14.00
C TRP A 347 -13.48 20.21 13.06
N GLY A 348 -12.70 19.82 12.06
CA GLY A 348 -12.98 18.63 11.26
C GLY A 348 -12.51 17.38 12.00
N SER A 349 -13.44 16.51 12.39
CA SER A 349 -13.14 15.29 13.16
C SER A 349 -13.02 14.05 12.27
N GLY A 350 -13.88 13.93 11.24
CA GLY A 350 -13.97 12.73 10.40
C GLY A 350 -14.17 13.07 8.93
N ILE A 351 -13.57 12.27 8.04
CA ILE A 351 -13.72 12.40 6.59
C ILE A 351 -14.02 11.05 5.91
N ALA A 352 -14.97 11.05 4.98
CA ALA A 352 -15.24 9.95 4.06
C ALA A 352 -15.34 10.45 2.62
N VAL A 353 -15.09 9.59 1.63
CA VAL A 353 -15.05 9.97 0.21
C VAL A 353 -15.91 9.03 -0.62
N ASP A 354 -16.75 9.59 -1.48
CA ASP A 354 -17.57 8.79 -2.39
C ASP A 354 -16.82 8.37 -3.68
N GLY A 355 -17.38 7.42 -4.43
CA GLY A 355 -16.79 6.95 -5.69
C GLY A 355 -16.67 8.01 -6.79
N ALA A 356 -17.30 9.17 -6.64
CA ALA A 356 -17.13 10.32 -7.54
C ALA A 356 -15.99 11.26 -7.10
N GLY A 357 -15.42 11.03 -5.91
CA GLY A 357 -14.33 11.82 -5.33
C GLY A 357 -14.81 13.01 -4.51
N SER A 358 -16.09 13.08 -4.13
CA SER A 358 -16.62 14.12 -3.22
C SER A 358 -16.23 13.78 -1.79
N ALA A 359 -15.75 14.77 -1.03
CA ALA A 359 -15.38 14.61 0.37
C ALA A 359 -16.57 14.96 1.29
N TYR A 360 -16.83 14.13 2.28
CA TYR A 360 -17.84 14.32 3.31
C TYR A 360 -17.11 14.48 4.63
N VAL A 361 -17.32 15.62 5.29
CA VAL A 361 -16.61 15.98 6.51
C VAL A 361 -17.62 16.23 7.61
N THR A 362 -17.36 15.65 8.78
CA THR A 362 -18.09 15.92 10.01
C THR A 362 -17.16 16.52 11.05
N GLY A 363 -17.74 17.17 12.04
CA GLY A 363 -17.00 17.85 13.08
C GLY A 363 -17.92 18.61 14.00
N TYR A 364 -17.38 19.62 14.67
CA TYR A 364 -18.18 20.57 15.43
C TYR A 364 -17.73 22.00 15.15
N THR A 365 -18.65 22.93 15.37
CA THR A 365 -18.47 24.35 15.13
C THR A 365 -19.11 25.13 16.26
N SER A 366 -18.44 26.21 16.67
CA SER A 366 -19.01 27.23 17.57
C SER A 366 -19.39 28.50 16.82
N SER A 367 -19.25 28.49 15.50
CA SER A 367 -19.46 29.63 14.61
C SER A 367 -20.92 29.72 14.20
N VAL A 368 -21.58 30.85 14.51
CA VAL A 368 -22.97 31.12 14.08
C VAL A 368 -23.08 31.26 12.55
N ASP A 369 -21.98 31.63 11.90
CA ASP A 369 -21.84 31.86 10.48
C ASP A 369 -21.05 30.75 9.76
N PHE A 370 -20.96 29.55 10.34
CA PHE A 370 -20.42 28.39 9.64
C PHE A 370 -21.13 28.20 8.29
N PRO A 371 -20.38 27.89 7.21
CA PRO A 371 -20.95 27.86 5.86
C PRO A 371 -22.01 26.76 5.74
N THR A 372 -23.26 27.15 5.50
CA THR A 372 -24.38 26.22 5.22
C THR A 372 -24.95 26.44 3.83
N THR A 373 -25.65 25.44 3.31
CA THR A 373 -26.30 25.52 1.99
C THR A 373 -27.81 25.73 2.11
N ALA A 374 -28.40 26.45 1.15
CA ALA A 374 -29.84 26.66 1.12
C ALA A 374 -30.60 25.32 1.00
N GLY A 375 -31.54 25.08 1.90
CA GLY A 375 -32.32 23.84 1.94
C GLY A 375 -31.63 22.67 2.65
N ALA A 376 -30.49 22.92 3.31
CA ALA A 376 -29.91 21.99 4.27
C ALA A 376 -30.87 21.69 5.43
N PHE A 377 -30.62 20.58 6.13
CA PHE A 377 -31.42 20.15 7.28
C PHE A 377 -31.56 21.25 8.35
N ASP A 378 -30.45 21.88 8.73
CA ASP A 378 -30.43 23.06 9.57
C ASP A 378 -29.37 24.06 9.11
N THR A 379 -29.76 25.33 9.07
CA THR A 379 -28.92 26.48 8.71
C THR A 379 -28.70 27.43 9.89
N THR A 380 -29.08 26.99 11.08
CA THR A 380 -29.08 27.78 12.30
C THR A 380 -28.22 27.08 13.35
N TYR A 381 -27.35 27.86 13.97
CA TYR A 381 -26.55 27.41 15.10
C TYR A 381 -27.39 27.48 16.39
N ASN A 382 -27.49 26.37 17.11
CA ASN A 382 -28.47 26.18 18.18
C ASN A 382 -27.88 26.06 19.59
N GLY A 383 -26.59 25.75 19.74
CA GLY A 383 -25.96 25.43 21.04
C GLY A 383 -24.68 26.20 21.37
N ASN A 384 -23.78 25.55 22.10
CA ASN A 384 -22.42 26.05 22.39
C ASN A 384 -21.37 25.49 21.41
N ASP A 385 -21.61 24.28 20.92
CA ASP A 385 -20.93 23.63 19.80
C ASP A 385 -22.04 22.84 19.09
N ASP A 386 -22.20 23.02 17.79
CA ASP A 386 -23.10 22.20 16.97
C ASP A 386 -22.26 21.29 16.07
N VAL A 387 -22.76 20.09 15.78
CA VAL A 387 -22.17 19.25 14.73
C VAL A 387 -22.36 19.96 13.39
N PHE A 388 -21.36 19.89 12.51
CA PHE A 388 -21.55 20.19 11.10
C PHE A 388 -21.39 18.93 10.25
N VAL A 389 -22.12 18.86 9.14
CA VAL A 389 -21.93 17.82 8.11
C VAL A 389 -21.86 18.49 6.74
N THR A 390 -20.69 18.41 6.12
CA THR A 390 -20.37 19.09 4.85
C THR A 390 -20.04 18.08 3.77
N LYS A 391 -20.66 18.19 2.60
CA LYS A 391 -20.21 17.54 1.36
C LYS A 391 -19.54 18.56 0.46
N LEU A 392 -18.26 18.39 0.20
CA LEU A 392 -17.48 19.16 -0.77
C LEU A 392 -17.40 18.41 -2.10
N ASP A 393 -17.55 19.12 -3.22
CA ASP A 393 -17.42 18.50 -4.54
C ASP A 393 -16.00 17.97 -4.80
N ALA A 394 -15.87 17.13 -5.83
CA ALA A 394 -14.59 16.48 -6.15
C ALA A 394 -13.45 17.43 -6.55
N SER A 395 -13.77 18.70 -6.85
CA SER A 395 -12.80 19.74 -7.17
C SER A 395 -12.36 20.55 -5.95
N GLY A 396 -13.08 20.44 -4.83
CA GLY A 396 -12.85 21.23 -3.64
C GLY A 396 -13.40 22.66 -3.71
N ALA A 397 -14.19 23.00 -4.73
CA ALA A 397 -14.55 24.38 -5.06
C ALA A 397 -15.95 24.79 -4.59
N ALA A 398 -16.84 23.82 -4.36
CA ALA A 398 -18.23 24.08 -3.99
C ALA A 398 -18.78 23.05 -3.02
N LEU A 399 -19.68 23.49 -2.15
CA LEU A 399 -20.45 22.63 -1.26
C LEU A 399 -21.60 21.99 -2.05
N GLY A 400 -21.67 20.66 -2.04
CA GLY A 400 -22.86 19.93 -2.45
C GLY A 400 -24.00 20.14 -1.46
N TYR A 401 -23.68 20.05 -0.16
CA TYR A 401 -24.50 20.54 0.95
C TYR A 401 -23.61 20.83 2.16
N SER A 402 -24.10 21.65 3.09
CA SER A 402 -23.53 21.81 4.43
C SER A 402 -24.63 22.24 5.40
N THR A 403 -24.65 21.61 6.58
CA THR A 403 -25.71 21.74 7.58
C THR A 403 -25.14 21.73 8.98
N TYR A 404 -25.82 22.39 9.91
CA TYR A 404 -25.68 22.09 11.34
C TYR A 404 -26.50 20.85 11.71
N LEU A 405 -26.17 20.26 12.86
CA LEU A 405 -26.90 19.20 13.53
C LEU A 405 -26.65 19.32 15.04
N GLY A 406 -27.70 19.60 15.82
CA GLY A 406 -27.56 19.78 17.27
C GLY A 406 -28.80 20.40 17.89
N ALA A 407 -28.73 20.70 19.17
CA ALA A 407 -29.71 21.48 19.91
C ALA A 407 -29.02 22.51 20.81
N SER A 408 -29.53 22.77 22.02
CA SER A 408 -29.08 23.87 22.87
C SER A 408 -27.78 23.64 23.64
N GLY A 409 -27.15 22.47 23.51
CA GLY A 409 -26.01 22.04 24.33
C GLY A 409 -24.70 21.99 23.56
N ASP A 410 -23.77 21.17 24.06
CA ASP A 410 -22.55 20.81 23.35
C ASP A 410 -22.84 19.54 22.54
N ASP A 411 -22.76 19.64 21.22
CA ASP A 411 -22.98 18.56 20.27
C ASP A 411 -21.74 18.40 19.40
N ARG A 412 -21.09 17.23 19.48
CA ARG A 412 -19.82 16.99 18.78
C ARG A 412 -19.85 15.68 18.04
N SER A 413 -19.38 15.72 16.79
CA SER A 413 -19.19 14.52 16.00
C SER A 413 -17.73 14.10 15.97
N THR A 414 -17.53 12.78 16.02
CA THR A 414 -16.23 12.10 16.04
C THR A 414 -16.00 11.27 14.78
N GLY A 415 -17.05 10.65 14.23
CA GLY A 415 -16.95 9.73 13.10
C GLY A 415 -18.00 9.95 12.01
N ILE A 416 -17.61 9.68 10.76
CA ILE A 416 -18.48 9.68 9.59
C ILE A 416 -18.23 8.45 8.70
N ALA A 417 -19.29 7.85 8.17
CA ALA A 417 -19.23 6.80 7.16
C ALA A 417 -20.28 7.05 6.05
N LEU A 418 -20.08 6.42 4.89
CA LEU A 418 -21.00 6.52 3.75
C LEU A 418 -21.55 5.14 3.38
N ASP A 419 -22.83 5.09 3.01
CA ASP A 419 -23.36 3.93 2.27
C ASP A 419 -23.08 4.03 0.77
N GLY A 420 -23.36 2.95 0.03
CA GLY A 420 -23.17 2.91 -1.43
C GLY A 420 -24.04 3.88 -2.23
N ALA A 421 -25.05 4.51 -1.63
CA ALA A 421 -25.86 5.56 -2.24
C ALA A 421 -25.30 6.96 -2.00
N GLY A 422 -24.33 7.11 -1.10
CA GLY A 422 -23.74 8.39 -0.69
C GLY A 422 -24.52 9.10 0.42
N SER A 423 -25.32 8.37 1.21
CA SER A 423 -25.88 8.90 2.46
C SER A 423 -24.82 8.91 3.55
N ALA A 424 -24.71 10.03 4.27
CA ALA A 424 -23.78 10.19 5.38
C ALA A 424 -24.36 9.66 6.69
N TYR A 425 -23.57 8.88 7.42
CA TYR A 425 -23.83 8.37 8.75
C TYR A 425 -22.85 9.00 9.71
N VAL A 426 -23.36 9.56 10.81
CA VAL A 426 -22.57 10.36 11.74
C VAL A 426 -22.84 9.90 13.17
N THR A 427 -21.77 9.81 13.97
CA THR A 427 -21.80 9.51 15.41
C THR A 427 -21.02 10.56 16.21
N GLY A 428 -21.19 10.55 17.52
CA GLY A 428 -20.49 11.43 18.43
C GLY A 428 -21.09 11.43 19.82
N PHE A 429 -21.24 12.63 20.38
CA PHE A 429 -21.80 12.85 21.70
C PHE A 429 -22.68 14.10 21.71
N THR A 430 -23.71 14.08 22.54
CA THR A 430 -24.53 15.23 22.88
C THR A 430 -24.68 15.36 24.39
N GLY A 431 -24.51 16.58 24.91
CA GLY A 431 -24.72 16.89 26.32
C GLY A 431 -26.14 17.37 26.66
N SER A 432 -27.08 17.30 25.72
CA SER A 432 -28.45 17.79 25.93
C SER A 432 -29.49 17.12 25.00
N GLY A 433 -30.57 17.83 24.66
CA GLY A 433 -31.45 17.39 23.59
C GLY A 433 -30.69 17.31 22.25
N PHE A 434 -31.20 16.51 21.31
CA PHE A 434 -30.63 16.30 19.98
C PHE A 434 -31.77 15.99 18.99
N PRO A 435 -31.64 16.35 17.70
CA PRO A 435 -32.66 16.02 16.72
C PRO A 435 -32.83 14.50 16.57
N THR A 436 -34.05 13.99 16.79
CA THR A 436 -34.39 12.56 16.60
C THR A 436 -35.55 12.39 15.62
N THR A 437 -35.67 11.19 15.06
CA THR A 437 -36.74 10.86 14.10
C THR A 437 -37.79 9.94 14.70
N ALA A 438 -39.04 10.07 14.27
CA ALA A 438 -40.12 9.21 14.73
C ALA A 438 -39.84 7.72 14.40
N GLY A 439 -39.95 6.85 15.41
CA GLY A 439 -39.70 5.41 15.25
C GLY A 439 -38.22 5.02 15.30
N ALA A 440 -37.32 5.95 15.63
CA ALA A 440 -35.95 5.66 15.99
C ALA A 440 -35.87 4.77 17.25
N PHE A 441 -34.72 4.09 17.41
CA PHE A 441 -34.47 3.19 18.54
C PHE A 441 -34.68 3.88 19.90
N ASP A 442 -34.11 5.08 20.06
CA ASP A 442 -34.29 5.92 21.22
C ASP A 442 -34.44 7.39 20.81
N THR A 443 -35.40 8.06 21.46
CA THR A 443 -35.74 9.47 21.23
C THR A 443 -35.61 10.32 22.50
N THR A 444 -35.10 9.73 23.59
CA THR A 444 -34.90 10.39 24.87
C THR A 444 -33.43 10.46 25.23
N TYR A 445 -33.03 11.63 25.74
CA TYR A 445 -31.75 11.84 26.37
C TYR A 445 -31.77 11.24 27.79
N ASN A 446 -30.94 10.23 28.03
CA ASN A 446 -31.06 9.34 29.20
C ASN A 446 -30.00 9.60 30.29
N GLY A 447 -28.91 10.29 29.97
CA GLY A 447 -27.78 10.44 30.89
C GLY A 447 -27.24 11.87 31.07
N ASN A 448 -25.98 11.95 31.49
CA ASN A 448 -25.20 13.20 31.54
C ASN A 448 -24.46 13.46 30.21
N GLY A 449 -24.58 12.52 29.27
CA GLY A 449 -24.51 12.76 27.84
C GLY A 449 -24.43 11.45 27.07
N ASP A 450 -25.02 11.43 25.89
CA ASP A 450 -25.32 10.20 25.15
C ASP A 450 -24.62 10.21 23.78
N ASP A 451 -24.30 9.01 23.27
CA ASP A 451 -23.95 8.83 21.86
C ASP A 451 -25.21 9.05 20.99
N PHE A 452 -25.00 9.48 19.76
CA PHE A 452 -26.05 9.58 18.76
C PHE A 452 -25.65 8.87 17.48
N VAL A 453 -26.64 8.42 16.71
CA VAL A 453 -26.44 7.91 15.35
C VAL A 453 -27.41 8.60 14.42
N THR A 454 -26.88 9.34 13.46
CA THR A 454 -27.69 10.07 12.46
C THR A 454 -27.36 9.58 11.06
N LYS A 455 -28.38 9.28 10.26
CA LYS A 455 -28.27 9.06 8.81
C LYS A 455 -28.94 10.21 8.07
N PHE A 456 -28.19 10.91 7.21
CA PHE A 456 -28.73 11.91 6.30
C PHE A 456 -29.22 11.27 4.99
N ASP A 457 -30.18 11.92 4.34
CA ASP A 457 -30.42 11.66 2.93
C ASP A 457 -29.24 12.15 2.07
N THR A 458 -29.17 11.69 0.82
CA THR A 458 -28.05 12.03 -0.10
C THR A 458 -27.94 13.53 -0.45
N SER A 459 -28.96 14.32 -0.12
CA SER A 459 -28.99 15.78 -0.36
C SER A 459 -28.59 16.60 0.86
N GLY A 460 -28.51 15.98 2.06
CA GLY A 460 -28.28 16.68 3.32
C GLY A 460 -29.47 17.52 3.80
N ALA A 461 -30.65 17.37 3.20
CA ALA A 461 -31.83 18.18 3.50
C ALA A 461 -32.71 17.58 4.61
N ALA A 462 -32.62 16.27 4.83
CA ALA A 462 -33.40 15.57 5.84
C ALA A 462 -32.60 14.44 6.50
N LEU A 463 -33.00 14.10 7.72
CA LEU A 463 -32.55 12.91 8.42
C LEU A 463 -33.42 11.73 7.97
N VAL A 464 -32.79 10.67 7.47
CA VAL A 464 -33.45 9.38 7.23
C VAL A 464 -33.80 8.75 8.57
N TYR A 465 -32.85 8.76 9.50
CA TYR A 465 -33.10 8.51 10.91
C TYR A 465 -32.10 9.28 11.78
N SER A 466 -32.47 9.53 13.03
CA SER A 466 -31.56 9.96 14.09
C SER A 466 -32.05 9.45 15.43
N THR A 467 -31.14 8.86 16.21
CA THR A 467 -31.40 8.16 17.46
C THR A 467 -30.30 8.44 18.48
N TYR A 468 -30.63 8.32 19.77
CA TYR A 468 -29.65 8.16 20.83
C TYR A 468 -29.15 6.71 20.95
N LEU A 469 -27.97 6.54 21.55
CA LEU A 469 -27.42 5.30 22.06
C LEU A 469 -26.72 5.60 23.40
N GLY A 470 -27.28 5.12 24.52
CA GLY A 470 -26.72 5.40 25.83
C GLY A 470 -27.63 4.95 26.95
N GLY A 471 -27.11 5.00 28.17
CA GLY A 471 -27.81 4.70 29.40
C GLY A 471 -27.89 5.92 30.32
N SER A 472 -27.77 5.69 31.62
CA SER A 472 -28.01 6.71 32.65
C SER A 472 -26.82 7.60 32.97
N GLU A 473 -25.63 7.31 32.47
CA GLU A 473 -24.40 8.04 32.75
C GLU A 473 -23.84 8.72 31.48
N HIS A 474 -22.54 8.61 31.21
CA HIS A 474 -21.89 9.26 30.07
C HIS A 474 -21.46 8.23 29.03
N ASP A 475 -21.90 8.44 27.80
CA ASP A 475 -21.71 7.55 26.65
C ASP A 475 -21.25 8.35 25.44
N VAL A 476 -20.19 7.91 24.76
CA VAL A 476 -19.63 8.63 23.61
C VAL A 476 -19.34 7.64 22.48
N GLY A 477 -19.84 7.95 21.28
CA GLY A 477 -19.43 7.27 20.05
C GLY A 477 -18.13 7.88 19.51
N TYR A 478 -17.14 7.05 19.17
CA TYR A 478 -15.88 7.50 18.58
C TYR A 478 -15.72 7.06 17.12
N GLY A 479 -16.18 5.86 16.77
CA GLY A 479 -16.04 5.29 15.44
C GLY A 479 -17.36 4.78 14.88
N ILE A 480 -17.56 4.96 13.57
CA ILE A 480 -18.71 4.42 12.83
C ILE A 480 -18.29 3.78 11.51
N ALA A 481 -18.89 2.64 11.18
CA ALA A 481 -18.77 1.98 9.89
C ALA A 481 -20.16 1.53 9.39
N VAL A 482 -20.32 1.36 8.07
CA VAL A 482 -21.62 0.98 7.46
C VAL A 482 -21.44 -0.21 6.54
N ASP A 483 -22.30 -1.22 6.68
CA ASP A 483 -22.27 -2.39 5.80
C ASP A 483 -23.00 -2.16 4.46
N GLY A 484 -22.84 -3.07 3.51
CA GLY A 484 -23.50 -2.99 2.21
C GLY A 484 -25.03 -3.09 2.25
N ALA A 485 -25.62 -3.46 3.40
CA ALA A 485 -27.06 -3.46 3.62
C ALA A 485 -27.57 -2.14 4.24
N GLY A 486 -26.67 -1.22 4.61
CA GLY A 486 -26.98 0.07 5.23
C GLY A 486 -27.09 0.04 6.75
N SER A 487 -26.65 -1.05 7.40
CA SER A 487 -26.58 -1.16 8.87
C SER A 487 -25.40 -0.35 9.39
N ALA A 488 -25.61 0.46 10.43
CA ALA A 488 -24.54 1.21 11.09
C ALA A 488 -23.91 0.39 12.22
N TYR A 489 -22.59 0.42 12.32
CA TYR A 489 -21.79 -0.22 13.34
C TYR A 489 -21.00 0.84 14.09
N LEU A 490 -20.99 0.79 15.42
CA LEU A 490 -20.40 1.79 16.28
C LEU A 490 -19.50 1.18 17.34
N THR A 491 -18.48 1.95 17.69
CA THR A 491 -17.67 1.74 18.90
C THR A 491 -17.49 3.07 19.63
N GLY A 492 -17.27 2.97 20.93
CA GLY A 492 -17.08 4.12 21.79
C GLY A 492 -16.68 3.73 23.19
N ALA A 493 -16.98 4.61 24.16
CA ALA A 493 -16.82 4.35 25.58
C ALA A 493 -18.14 4.64 26.32
N THR A 494 -18.45 3.84 27.33
CA THR A 494 -19.65 3.96 28.17
C THR A 494 -19.28 3.83 29.65
N THR A 495 -19.86 4.69 30.48
CA THR A 495 -19.85 4.54 31.95
C THR A 495 -21.21 4.08 32.49
N SER A 496 -22.19 3.92 31.59
CA SER A 496 -23.57 3.62 31.92
C SER A 496 -23.71 2.14 32.29
N PRO A 497 -24.14 1.79 33.51
CA PRO A 497 -24.37 0.39 33.88
C PRO A 497 -25.58 -0.23 33.19
N ASP A 498 -26.43 0.60 32.61
CA ASP A 498 -27.63 0.28 31.85
C ASP A 498 -27.50 0.61 30.35
N PHE A 499 -26.26 0.67 29.82
CA PHE A 499 -26.04 0.80 28.38
C PHE A 499 -26.85 -0.25 27.61
N PRO A 500 -27.53 0.11 26.50
CA PRO A 500 -28.40 -0.81 25.78
C PRO A 500 -27.62 -2.00 25.23
N THR A 501 -27.92 -3.21 25.72
CA THR A 501 -27.33 -4.47 25.23
C THR A 501 -28.39 -5.40 24.66
N THR A 502 -27.98 -6.33 23.81
CA THR A 502 -28.88 -7.33 23.20
C THR A 502 -28.72 -8.71 23.80
N ALA A 503 -29.80 -9.49 23.82
CA ALA A 503 -29.74 -10.88 24.27
C ALA A 503 -28.76 -11.71 23.41
N GLY A 504 -27.82 -12.39 24.06
CA GLY A 504 -26.79 -13.19 23.39
C GLY A 504 -25.59 -12.40 22.89
N ALA A 505 -25.48 -11.11 23.22
CA ALA A 505 -24.26 -10.34 23.05
C ALA A 505 -23.09 -10.98 23.82
N PHE A 506 -21.87 -10.64 23.41
CA PHE A 506 -20.64 -11.12 24.05
C PHE A 506 -20.60 -10.80 25.55
N ASP A 507 -20.91 -9.56 25.92
CA ASP A 507 -21.05 -9.11 27.30
C ASP A 507 -22.23 -8.14 27.47
N THR A 508 -23.04 -8.40 28.48
CA THR A 508 -24.23 -7.61 28.84
C THR A 508 -24.08 -6.90 30.18
N THR A 509 -22.90 -6.94 30.78
CA THR A 509 -22.63 -6.33 32.09
C THR A 509 -21.38 -5.45 32.02
N PRO A 510 -21.38 -4.27 32.65
CA PRO A 510 -20.18 -3.47 32.76
C PRO A 510 -19.18 -4.17 33.69
N ASN A 511 -17.89 -4.05 33.40
CA ASN A 511 -16.82 -4.77 34.10
C ASN A 511 -15.89 -3.86 34.90
N GLY A 512 -15.98 -2.54 34.77
CA GLY A 512 -15.00 -1.60 35.30
C GLY A 512 -15.47 -0.16 35.39
N GLY A 513 -14.57 0.78 35.07
CA GLY A 513 -14.86 2.21 35.01
C GLY A 513 -15.63 2.54 33.74
N ASP A 514 -14.89 2.95 32.71
CA ASP A 514 -15.41 3.11 31.35
C ASP A 514 -15.19 1.78 30.63
N ASP A 515 -16.19 1.27 29.92
CA ASP A 515 -16.05 0.10 29.04
C ASP A 515 -16.16 0.53 27.57
N ALA A 516 -15.41 -0.13 26.68
CA ALA A 516 -15.67 0.01 25.26
C ALA A 516 -17.00 -0.67 24.93
N PHE A 517 -17.62 -0.33 23.80
CA PHE A 517 -18.81 -1.03 23.31
C PHE A 517 -18.71 -1.37 21.83
N ALA A 518 -19.47 -2.39 21.41
CA ALA A 518 -19.65 -2.74 20.01
C ALA A 518 -21.15 -2.84 19.71
N THR A 519 -21.67 -1.93 18.88
CA THR A 519 -23.10 -1.82 18.58
C THR A 519 -23.35 -1.90 17.09
N LYS A 520 -24.38 -2.65 16.68
CA LYS A 520 -24.90 -2.67 15.31
C LYS A 520 -26.37 -2.25 15.33
N PHE A 521 -26.72 -1.17 14.63
CA PHE A 521 -28.09 -0.82 14.29
C PHE A 521 -28.55 -1.54 13.02
N ASP A 522 -29.85 -1.80 12.91
CA ASP A 522 -30.44 -2.13 11.62
C ASP A 522 -30.41 -0.92 10.65
N ALA A 523 -30.68 -1.18 9.37
CA ALA A 523 -30.62 -0.14 8.34
C ALA A 523 -31.68 0.98 8.50
N SER A 524 -32.67 0.79 9.38
CA SER A 524 -33.70 1.78 9.67
C SER A 524 -33.37 2.66 10.89
N GLY A 525 -32.39 2.27 11.70
CA GLY A 525 -32.06 2.93 12.97
C GLY A 525 -33.11 2.70 14.07
N ALA A 526 -34.03 1.75 13.89
CA ALA A 526 -35.14 1.50 14.82
C ALA A 526 -34.83 0.39 15.83
N ALA A 527 -33.87 -0.48 15.54
CA ALA A 527 -33.50 -1.60 16.41
C ALA A 527 -32.00 -1.91 16.35
N LEU A 528 -31.52 -2.56 17.40
CA LEU A 528 -30.16 -3.09 17.50
C LEU A 528 -30.13 -4.51 16.94
N GLY A 529 -29.24 -4.77 15.98
CA GLY A 529 -28.88 -6.11 15.54
C GLY A 529 -28.07 -6.84 16.62
N TYR A 530 -27.10 -6.15 17.22
CA TYR A 530 -26.46 -6.53 18.47
C TYR A 530 -25.94 -5.29 19.20
N SER A 531 -25.71 -5.40 20.51
CA SER A 531 -24.97 -4.42 21.30
C SER A 531 -24.35 -5.09 22.53
N SER A 532 -23.07 -4.82 22.76
CA SER A 532 -22.24 -5.47 23.77
C SER A 532 -21.29 -4.49 24.43
N TYR A 533 -21.02 -4.66 25.72
CA TYR A 533 -19.81 -4.12 26.34
C TYR A 533 -18.57 -4.88 25.85
N LEU A 534 -17.41 -4.26 26.00
CA LEU A 534 -16.08 -4.81 25.78
C LEU A 534 -15.09 -4.12 26.72
N GLY A 535 -14.67 -4.82 27.77
CA GLY A 535 -13.74 -4.26 28.74
C GLY A 535 -13.46 -5.19 29.91
N GLY A 536 -12.61 -4.73 30.82
CA GLY A 536 -12.22 -5.40 32.05
C GLY A 536 -12.45 -4.50 33.25
N SER A 537 -11.59 -4.61 34.27
CA SER A 537 -11.80 -3.93 35.56
C SER A 537 -11.25 -2.49 35.64
N GLY A 538 -10.52 -2.06 34.62
CA GLY A 538 -9.97 -0.71 34.46
C GLY A 538 -10.87 0.18 33.61
N GLY A 539 -10.27 1.15 32.94
CA GLY A 539 -10.94 1.97 31.92
C GLY A 539 -10.56 1.49 30.52
N ASP A 540 -11.55 1.25 29.69
CA ASP A 540 -11.46 0.69 28.35
C ASP A 540 -12.30 1.55 27.40
N GLY A 541 -11.76 1.87 26.22
CA GLY A 541 -12.45 2.73 25.26
C GLY A 541 -12.12 2.32 23.85
N GLY A 542 -13.16 2.14 23.02
CA GLY A 542 -13.01 1.83 21.61
C GLY A 542 -13.00 3.11 20.78
N ASN A 543 -11.93 3.34 20.01
CA ASN A 543 -11.74 4.56 19.24
C ASN A 543 -12.13 4.42 17.76
N GLY A 544 -11.79 3.27 17.15
CA GLY A 544 -11.98 3.04 15.71
C GLY A 544 -12.68 1.71 15.42
N ILE A 545 -13.48 1.69 14.34
CA ILE A 545 -14.20 0.49 13.88
C ILE A 545 -14.13 0.35 12.35
N ALA A 546 -13.89 -0.88 11.88
CA ALA A 546 -13.94 -1.24 10.46
C ALA A 546 -14.68 -2.58 10.25
N LEU A 547 -15.14 -2.84 9.02
CA LEU A 547 -15.94 -4.01 8.68
C LEU A 547 -15.31 -4.82 7.54
N ASP A 548 -15.31 -6.14 7.68
CA ASP A 548 -15.01 -7.02 6.55
C ASP A 548 -16.27 -7.26 5.68
N GLY A 549 -16.08 -7.86 4.51
CA GLY A 549 -17.19 -8.14 3.58
C GLY A 549 -18.21 -9.16 4.09
N ALA A 550 -17.94 -9.84 5.21
CA ALA A 550 -18.88 -10.75 5.87
C ALA A 550 -19.71 -10.05 6.96
N GLY A 551 -19.44 -8.77 7.25
CA GLY A 551 -20.12 -7.99 8.29
C GLY A 551 -19.56 -8.20 9.69
N SER A 552 -18.34 -8.74 9.80
CA SER A 552 -17.60 -8.84 11.05
C SER A 552 -17.00 -7.47 11.40
N ALA A 553 -17.12 -7.06 12.67
CA ALA A 553 -16.62 -5.78 13.16
C ALA A 553 -15.23 -5.91 13.78
N TYR A 554 -14.32 -5.02 13.38
CA TYR A 554 -12.96 -4.93 13.89
C TYR A 554 -12.83 -3.62 14.65
N LEU A 555 -12.50 -3.70 15.94
CA LEU A 555 -12.41 -2.57 16.84
C LEU A 555 -10.97 -2.41 17.33
N THR A 556 -10.59 -1.16 17.56
CA THR A 556 -9.34 -0.81 18.23
C THR A 556 -9.57 0.29 19.26
N GLY A 557 -8.66 0.42 20.21
CA GLY A 557 -8.79 1.40 21.26
C GLY A 557 -7.71 1.28 22.32
N PHE A 558 -8.02 1.79 23.50
CA PHE A 558 -7.19 1.74 24.70
C PHE A 558 -7.80 0.83 25.75
N THR A 559 -6.96 0.14 26.51
CA THR A 559 -7.35 -0.62 27.70
C THR A 559 -6.38 -0.36 28.85
N GLY A 560 -6.92 -0.02 30.01
CA GLY A 560 -6.22 0.00 31.29
C GLY A 560 -6.42 -1.28 32.10
N SER A 561 -7.02 -2.30 31.50
CA SER A 561 -7.51 -3.51 32.17
C SER A 561 -6.56 -4.68 32.00
N ALA A 562 -5.98 -5.19 33.09
CA ALA A 562 -5.19 -6.43 33.05
C ALA A 562 -6.02 -7.69 32.74
N ASN A 563 -7.34 -7.60 32.89
CA ASN A 563 -8.32 -8.64 32.60
C ASN A 563 -9.17 -8.30 31.37
N PHE A 564 -8.68 -7.48 30.44
CA PHE A 564 -9.37 -7.23 29.17
C PHE A 564 -9.66 -8.56 28.46
N PRO A 565 -10.82 -8.71 27.79
CA PRO A 565 -11.18 -9.96 27.12
C PRO A 565 -10.18 -10.30 26.00
N THR A 566 -9.49 -11.43 26.14
CA THR A 566 -8.54 -11.93 25.15
C THR A 566 -8.90 -13.32 24.65
N THR A 567 -8.49 -13.64 23.43
CA THR A 567 -8.69 -14.96 22.81
C THR A 567 -7.39 -15.74 22.73
N ALA A 568 -7.46 -17.06 22.85
CA ALA A 568 -6.29 -17.92 22.66
C ALA A 568 -5.71 -17.75 21.25
N GLY A 569 -4.39 -17.52 21.17
CA GLY A 569 -3.69 -17.35 19.90
C GLY A 569 -3.70 -15.92 19.34
N ALA A 570 -4.29 -14.95 20.05
CA ALA A 570 -4.05 -13.54 19.74
C ALA A 570 -2.56 -13.17 19.92
N PHE A 571 -2.11 -12.15 19.21
CA PHE A 571 -0.72 -11.67 19.23
C PHE A 571 -0.16 -11.48 20.64
N ASP A 572 -0.91 -10.78 21.49
CA ASP A 572 -0.59 -10.66 22.90
C ASP A 572 -1.85 -10.81 23.76
N THR A 573 -1.72 -11.57 24.84
CA THR A 573 -2.76 -11.79 25.86
C THR A 573 -2.34 -11.26 27.22
N THR A 574 -1.28 -10.46 27.28
CA THR A 574 -0.69 -9.91 28.50
C THR A 574 -0.80 -8.40 28.49
N TYR A 575 -1.25 -7.84 29.61
CA TYR A 575 -1.18 -6.41 29.86
C TYR A 575 0.24 -6.01 30.26
N ASN A 576 0.89 -5.19 29.45
CA ASN A 576 2.33 -4.93 29.53
C ASN A 576 2.70 -3.69 30.39
N GLY A 577 1.72 -2.89 30.79
CA GLY A 577 1.85 -1.76 31.73
C GLY A 577 1.38 -0.44 31.13
N GLY A 578 1.17 0.59 31.96
CA GLY A 578 0.84 1.96 31.51
C GLY A 578 -0.53 2.18 30.82
N GLY A 579 -1.14 1.12 30.31
CA GLY A 579 -2.34 1.10 29.49
C GLY A 579 -1.95 0.74 28.05
N ASP A 580 -2.55 -0.32 27.51
CA ASP A 580 -2.19 -0.87 26.20
C ASP A 580 -3.24 -0.51 25.16
N ALA A 581 -2.87 -0.50 23.88
CA ALA A 581 -3.87 -0.54 22.83
C ALA A 581 -4.48 -1.95 22.73
N PHE A 582 -5.65 -2.09 22.10
CA PHE A 582 -6.21 -3.41 21.78
C PHE A 582 -6.62 -3.53 20.31
N ALA A 583 -6.71 -4.78 19.84
CA ALA A 583 -7.30 -5.14 18.56
C ALA A 583 -8.28 -6.30 18.76
N THR A 584 -9.55 -6.08 18.42
CA THR A 584 -10.63 -7.05 18.65
C THR A 584 -11.46 -7.24 17.38
N LYS A 585 -11.75 -8.48 17.02
CA LYS A 585 -12.68 -8.83 15.95
C LYS A 585 -13.92 -9.51 16.54
N PHE A 586 -15.10 -8.93 16.34
CA PHE A 586 -16.38 -9.58 16.54
C PHE A 586 -16.82 -10.33 15.28
N ASP A 587 -17.47 -11.47 15.47
CA ASP A 587 -18.23 -12.12 14.41
C ASP A 587 -19.44 -11.26 14.00
N ALA A 588 -20.08 -11.59 12.87
CA ALA A 588 -21.21 -10.81 12.36
C ALA A 588 -22.45 -10.82 13.29
N SER A 589 -22.49 -11.72 14.27
CA SER A 589 -23.55 -11.78 15.28
C SER A 589 -23.29 -10.90 16.50
N GLY A 590 -22.04 -10.47 16.72
CA GLY A 590 -21.62 -9.73 17.92
C GLY A 590 -21.53 -10.60 19.17
N ALA A 591 -21.70 -11.92 19.06
CA ALA A 591 -21.69 -12.84 20.20
C ALA A 591 -20.32 -13.48 20.46
N VAL A 592 -19.43 -13.51 19.45
CA VAL A 592 -18.16 -14.23 19.52
C VAL A 592 -17.01 -13.33 19.09
N LEU A 593 -15.94 -13.31 19.89
CA LEU A 593 -14.67 -12.70 19.50
C LEU A 593 -13.90 -13.70 18.60
N GLY A 594 -13.70 -13.32 17.34
CA GLY A 594 -12.83 -14.05 16.41
C GLY A 594 -11.36 -13.99 16.84
N TYR A 595 -10.91 -12.80 17.23
CA TYR A 595 -9.70 -12.61 18.03
C TYR A 595 -9.85 -11.37 18.92
N SER A 596 -9.10 -11.32 20.02
CA SER A 596 -8.97 -10.16 20.87
C SER A 596 -7.66 -10.21 21.63
N GLY A 597 -6.87 -9.15 21.58
CA GLY A 597 -5.54 -9.10 22.18
C GLY A 597 -5.04 -7.68 22.41
N TYR A 598 -4.01 -7.56 23.24
CA TYR A 598 -3.32 -6.31 23.52
C TYR A 598 -2.31 -5.99 22.41
N LEU A 599 -1.95 -4.71 22.31
CA LEU A 599 -0.88 -4.16 21.50
C LEU A 599 -0.22 -3.02 22.28
N GLY A 600 0.98 -3.25 22.79
CA GLY A 600 1.66 -2.25 23.60
C GLY A 600 2.93 -2.75 24.26
N GLY A 601 3.59 -1.86 24.99
CA GLY A 601 4.82 -2.08 25.72
C GLY A 601 4.66 -1.75 27.20
N SER A 602 5.69 -1.20 27.82
CA SER A 602 5.73 -1.01 29.28
C SER A 602 5.14 0.31 29.78
N ALA A 603 4.74 1.20 28.88
CA ALA A 603 4.15 2.51 29.17
C ALA A 603 2.82 2.66 28.41
N GLY A 604 2.30 3.88 28.29
CA GLY A 604 0.99 4.10 27.67
C GLY A 604 1.02 3.95 26.15
N ASP A 605 0.09 3.16 25.62
CA ASP A 605 -0.12 2.89 24.21
C ASP A 605 -1.61 3.04 23.88
N ASN A 606 -1.92 3.74 22.79
CA ASN A 606 -3.31 3.96 22.38
C ASN A 606 -3.41 3.83 20.86
N SER A 607 -4.44 3.13 20.39
CA SER A 607 -4.77 3.00 18.97
C SER A 607 -6.06 3.76 18.71
N ILE A 608 -6.00 4.70 17.76
CA ILE A 608 -7.05 5.69 17.51
C ILE A 608 -7.94 5.28 16.33
N ASP A 609 -7.35 4.71 15.28
CA ASP A 609 -8.09 4.38 14.06
C ASP A 609 -7.67 3.05 13.45
N ILE A 610 -8.59 2.43 12.71
CA ILE A 610 -8.45 1.11 12.10
C ILE A 610 -8.99 1.08 10.67
N ALA A 611 -8.23 0.48 9.77
CA ALA A 611 -8.64 0.17 8.40
C ALA A 611 -8.35 -1.29 8.04
N LEU A 612 -9.07 -1.85 7.06
CA LEU A 612 -8.88 -3.23 6.61
C LEU A 612 -8.44 -3.29 5.15
N ASP A 613 -7.57 -4.24 4.81
CA ASP A 613 -7.39 -4.64 3.41
C ASP A 613 -8.45 -5.64 2.94
N GLY A 614 -8.50 -5.91 1.63
CA GLY A 614 -9.45 -6.86 1.05
C GLY A 614 -9.26 -8.32 1.51
N ALA A 615 -8.18 -8.65 2.22
CA ALA A 615 -7.95 -9.95 2.83
C ALA A 615 -8.42 -10.02 4.30
N GLY A 616 -8.91 -8.91 4.87
CA GLY A 616 -9.35 -8.81 6.25
C GLY A 616 -8.20 -8.61 7.25
N SER A 617 -7.03 -8.15 6.78
CA SER A 617 -5.92 -7.76 7.65
C SER A 617 -6.18 -6.38 8.25
N ALA A 618 -6.01 -6.23 9.56
CA ALA A 618 -6.23 -4.96 10.26
C ALA A 618 -4.99 -4.07 10.28
N TYR A 619 -5.18 -2.79 9.96
CA TYR A 619 -4.19 -1.73 10.00
C TYR A 619 -4.60 -0.72 11.05
N LEU A 620 -3.72 -0.46 12.01
CA LEU A 620 -3.96 0.43 13.13
C LEU A 620 -3.00 1.62 13.08
N THR A 621 -3.47 2.77 13.54
CA THR A 621 -2.60 3.88 13.93
C THR A 621 -3.01 4.47 15.27
N GLY A 622 -2.06 5.13 15.93
CA GLY A 622 -2.24 5.74 17.22
C GLY A 622 -0.95 6.36 17.70
N PHE A 623 -0.69 6.30 19.00
CA PHE A 623 0.54 6.80 19.60
C PHE A 623 1.03 5.89 20.73
N THR A 624 2.32 5.96 20.99
CA THR A 624 2.99 5.15 22.00
C THR A 624 3.99 6.00 22.79
N THR A 625 4.02 5.79 24.10
CA THR A 625 5.07 6.27 25.00
C THR A 625 5.98 5.14 25.46
N SER A 626 5.72 3.93 24.98
CA SER A 626 6.45 2.72 25.32
C SER A 626 7.77 2.67 24.57
N PRO A 627 8.93 2.61 25.24
CA PRO A 627 10.23 2.42 24.58
C PRO A 627 10.43 0.99 24.05
N ASN A 628 9.50 0.08 24.34
CA ASN A 628 9.47 -1.32 23.94
C ASN A 628 8.17 -1.70 23.22
N PHE A 629 7.54 -0.75 22.52
CA PHE A 629 6.39 -1.03 21.67
C PHE A 629 6.73 -2.17 20.67
N PRO A 630 5.81 -3.11 20.41
CA PRO A 630 6.08 -4.22 19.53
C PRO A 630 6.37 -3.73 18.11
N THR A 631 7.60 -3.93 17.64
CA THR A 631 8.00 -3.58 16.27
C THR A 631 8.42 -4.80 15.48
N THR A 632 8.08 -4.82 14.20
CA THR A 632 8.58 -5.86 13.29
C THR A 632 10.00 -5.50 12.86
N ALA A 633 10.81 -6.49 12.51
CA ALA A 633 12.21 -6.21 12.23
C ALA A 633 12.44 -5.38 10.93
N ASP A 634 11.40 -5.19 10.11
CA ASP A 634 11.33 -4.34 8.92
C ASP A 634 10.60 -3.00 9.15
N ALA A 635 10.37 -2.63 10.42
CA ALA A 635 9.88 -1.33 10.83
C ALA A 635 10.66 -0.17 10.20
N LEU A 636 9.99 0.97 10.00
CA LEU A 636 10.66 2.23 9.63
C LEU A 636 11.57 2.68 10.77
N ASP A 637 11.02 2.61 11.98
CA ASP A 637 11.72 2.88 13.21
C ASP A 637 11.36 1.86 14.30
N THR A 638 12.38 1.51 15.08
CA THR A 638 12.33 0.54 16.18
C THR A 638 12.59 1.21 17.53
N THR A 639 12.79 2.52 17.56
CA THR A 639 13.01 3.29 18.78
C THR A 639 11.98 4.40 18.91
N LEU A 640 11.62 4.66 20.16
CA LEU A 640 10.92 5.88 20.54
C LEU A 640 11.94 7.02 20.52
N ASP A 641 11.84 7.91 19.54
CA ASP A 641 12.81 8.97 19.29
C ASP A 641 12.43 10.27 20.04
N GLY A 642 11.14 10.44 20.37
CA GLY A 642 10.59 11.48 21.24
C GLY A 642 10.13 10.98 22.61
N GLY A 643 9.23 11.72 23.24
CA GLY A 643 8.50 11.26 24.44
C GLY A 643 7.21 10.50 24.10
N ILE A 644 6.71 10.70 22.88
CA ILE A 644 5.48 10.14 22.31
C ILE A 644 5.71 10.08 20.81
N ASP A 645 5.62 8.90 20.20
CA ASP A 645 5.70 8.77 18.75
C ASP A 645 4.38 8.18 18.22
N ALA A 646 4.04 8.49 16.97
CA ALA A 646 2.93 7.83 16.32
C ALA A 646 3.28 6.35 16.11
N SER A 647 2.29 5.48 16.12
CA SER A 647 2.45 4.06 15.83
C SER A 647 1.67 3.67 14.59
N VAL A 648 2.20 2.70 13.85
CA VAL A 648 1.52 2.05 12.72
C VAL A 648 1.72 0.56 12.80
N THR A 649 0.62 -0.18 12.78
CA THR A 649 0.64 -1.65 12.93
C THR A 649 -0.26 -2.29 11.88
N LYS A 650 0.19 -3.40 11.28
CA LYS A 650 -0.61 -4.28 10.45
C LYS A 650 -0.59 -5.68 11.06
N PHE A 651 -1.75 -6.18 11.45
CA PHE A 651 -1.94 -7.59 11.82
C PHE A 651 -2.14 -8.46 10.58
N ASP A 652 -1.88 -9.75 10.70
CA ASP A 652 -2.45 -10.71 9.76
C ASP A 652 -3.98 -10.83 9.97
N ALA A 653 -4.68 -11.47 9.03
CA ALA A 653 -6.13 -11.60 9.09
C ALA A 653 -6.64 -12.43 10.29
N SER A 654 -5.76 -13.17 10.97
CA SER A 654 -6.09 -13.96 12.15
C SER A 654 -5.93 -13.19 13.47
N GLY A 655 -5.21 -12.06 13.46
CA GLY A 655 -4.85 -11.31 14.66
C GLY A 655 -3.76 -11.97 15.50
N ALA A 656 -3.13 -13.03 15.00
CA ALA A 656 -2.12 -13.80 15.74
C ALA A 656 -0.71 -13.23 15.61
N ASP A 657 -0.39 -12.61 14.47
CA ASP A 657 0.95 -12.09 14.18
C ASP A 657 0.89 -10.65 13.63
N LEU A 658 1.96 -9.89 13.91
CA LEU A 658 2.22 -8.60 13.26
C LEU A 658 2.89 -8.83 11.90
N VAL A 659 2.22 -8.43 10.82
CA VAL A 659 2.81 -8.37 9.47
C VAL A 659 3.77 -7.20 9.37
N TYR A 660 3.44 -6.09 10.02
CA TYR A 660 4.27 -4.90 10.10
C TYR A 660 3.95 -4.13 11.39
N SER A 661 4.95 -3.56 12.05
CA SER A 661 4.72 -2.61 13.15
C SER A 661 5.92 -1.71 13.35
N SER A 662 5.70 -0.42 13.52
CA SER A 662 6.74 0.60 13.57
C SER A 662 6.32 1.80 14.41
N TYR A 663 7.31 2.46 15.02
CA TYR A 663 7.19 3.88 15.38
C TYR A 663 7.21 4.73 14.12
N LEU A 664 6.61 5.92 14.19
CA LEU A 664 6.61 6.95 13.16
C LEU A 664 6.68 8.32 13.85
N GLY A 665 7.84 8.96 13.80
CA GLY A 665 8.05 10.21 14.52
C GLY A 665 9.45 10.79 14.34
N GLY A 666 9.66 11.95 14.95
CA GLY A 666 10.95 12.60 15.10
C GLY A 666 11.33 12.74 16.58
N THR A 667 12.07 13.79 16.91
CA THR A 667 12.61 13.97 18.28
C THR A 667 11.65 14.61 19.29
N ASN A 668 10.45 14.99 18.86
CA ASN A 668 9.42 15.60 19.70
C ASN A 668 8.14 14.74 19.69
N ALA A 669 7.00 15.26 20.13
CA ALA A 669 5.77 14.48 20.16
C ALA A 669 5.18 14.31 18.76
N ASP A 670 4.76 13.08 18.44
CA ASP A 670 4.11 12.70 17.20
C ASP A 670 2.90 11.83 17.52
N TYR A 671 1.78 12.10 16.86
CA TYR A 671 0.51 11.39 17.08
C TYR A 671 -0.04 10.85 15.77
N GLY A 672 -0.60 9.64 15.78
CA GLY A 672 -1.41 9.10 14.69
C GLY A 672 -2.89 9.17 15.05
N PHE A 673 -3.71 9.78 14.19
CA PHE A 673 -5.14 9.94 14.42
C PHE A 673 -6.04 9.32 13.35
N GLY A 674 -5.56 9.20 12.10
CA GLY A 674 -6.34 8.58 11.03
C GLY A 674 -5.50 7.64 10.18
N ILE A 675 -6.10 6.52 9.77
CA ILE A 675 -5.52 5.57 8.83
C ILE A 675 -6.51 5.14 7.75
N ALA A 676 -6.07 5.12 6.50
CA ALA A 676 -6.82 4.58 5.36
C ALA A 676 -5.97 3.59 4.57
N VAL A 677 -6.60 2.61 3.91
CA VAL A 677 -5.92 1.58 3.12
C VAL A 677 -6.49 1.57 1.70
N ASP A 678 -5.61 1.63 0.70
CA ASP A 678 -6.04 1.56 -0.70
C ASP A 678 -6.22 0.11 -1.21
N GLY A 679 -6.76 -0.05 -2.41
CA GLY A 679 -6.97 -1.36 -3.02
C GLY A 679 -5.68 -2.17 -3.31
N ALA A 680 -4.50 -1.56 -3.21
CA ALA A 680 -3.22 -2.25 -3.29
C ALA A 680 -2.73 -2.75 -1.92
N GLY A 681 -3.29 -2.23 -0.82
CA GLY A 681 -2.88 -2.52 0.55
C GLY A 681 -1.86 -1.52 1.10
N ASP A 682 -1.67 -0.36 0.44
CA ASP A 682 -0.85 0.71 0.97
C ASP A 682 -1.60 1.45 2.08
N ALA A 683 -0.90 1.82 3.15
CA ALA A 683 -1.46 2.54 4.28
C ALA A 683 -1.19 4.04 4.15
N TYR A 684 -2.20 4.85 4.45
CA TYR A 684 -2.18 6.31 4.46
C TYR A 684 -2.48 6.78 5.87
N LEU A 685 -1.62 7.61 6.44
CA LEU A 685 -1.69 8.05 7.83
C LEU A 685 -1.71 9.57 7.93
N THR A 686 -2.46 10.06 8.91
CA THR A 686 -2.46 11.46 9.32
C THR A 686 -2.42 11.59 10.84
N GLY A 687 -1.99 12.75 11.29
CA GLY A 687 -1.94 13.17 12.68
C GLY A 687 -1.25 14.51 12.76
N TYR A 688 -0.56 14.79 13.87
CA TYR A 688 0.30 15.95 14.00
C TYR A 688 1.67 15.59 14.56
N THR A 689 2.62 16.49 14.33
CA THR A 689 4.00 16.39 14.79
C THR A 689 4.49 17.74 15.30
N SER A 690 5.12 17.74 16.46
CA SER A 690 5.90 18.88 16.97
C SER A 690 7.38 18.79 16.54
N ALA A 691 7.74 17.83 15.69
CA ALA A 691 9.12 17.50 15.37
C ALA A 691 9.54 18.10 14.02
N SER A 692 10.52 19.01 14.05
CA SER A 692 11.16 19.54 12.82
C SER A 692 11.95 18.50 12.01
N ASP A 693 12.10 17.30 12.56
CA ASP A 693 12.79 16.18 11.95
C ASP A 693 11.91 14.94 11.77
N PHE A 694 10.58 15.12 11.76
CA PHE A 694 9.63 14.12 11.32
C PHE A 694 10.04 13.53 9.96
N PRO A 695 9.90 12.21 9.74
CA PRO A 695 10.41 11.54 8.56
C PRO A 695 9.62 11.99 7.32
N THR A 696 10.19 12.91 6.53
CA THR A 696 9.64 13.37 5.25
C THR A 696 10.40 12.80 4.05
N THR A 697 9.75 12.73 2.89
CA THR A 697 10.35 12.25 1.64
C THR A 697 10.71 13.40 0.70
N ALA A 698 11.79 13.22 -0.06
CA ALA A 698 12.16 14.20 -1.08
C ALA A 698 11.10 14.26 -2.18
N GLY A 699 10.57 15.44 -2.46
CA GLY A 699 9.51 15.62 -3.47
C GLY A 699 8.10 15.65 -2.89
N ALA A 700 7.93 15.36 -1.59
CA ALA A 700 6.69 15.61 -0.87
C ALA A 700 6.28 17.09 -0.96
N PHE A 701 4.97 17.33 -0.79
CA PHE A 701 4.37 18.65 -0.87
C PHE A 701 5.09 19.67 0.03
N ASP A 702 5.34 19.30 1.28
CA ASP A 702 6.16 20.07 2.20
C ASP A 702 7.11 19.17 3.01
N THR A 703 8.36 19.61 3.10
CA THR A 703 9.42 18.98 3.90
C THR A 703 9.94 19.91 4.98
N THR A 704 9.22 21.00 5.25
CA THR A 704 9.56 22.03 6.21
C THR A 704 8.49 22.05 7.28
N TYR A 705 8.94 21.95 8.52
CA TYR A 705 8.10 22.21 9.67
C TYR A 705 7.93 23.72 9.83
N ASN A 706 6.69 24.20 9.74
CA ASN A 706 6.39 25.62 9.53
C ASN A 706 5.85 26.31 10.80
N GLY A 707 5.32 25.56 11.76
CA GLY A 707 4.71 26.08 12.99
C GLY A 707 5.21 25.45 14.29
N ASN A 708 4.31 25.37 15.27
CA ASN A 708 4.54 24.69 16.55
C ASN A 708 4.06 23.23 16.51
N ASP A 709 3.06 22.94 15.69
CA ASP A 709 2.53 21.59 15.44
C ASP A 709 2.02 21.60 14.01
N ASP A 710 2.59 20.76 13.16
CA ASP A 710 2.11 20.63 11.78
C ASP A 710 1.36 19.30 11.66
N ALA A 711 0.26 19.29 10.90
CA ALA A 711 -0.31 18.02 10.48
C ALA A 711 0.68 17.30 9.54
N TYR A 712 0.59 15.98 9.44
CA TYR A 712 1.38 15.22 8.47
C TYR A 712 0.52 14.30 7.63
N VAL A 713 1.02 13.94 6.45
CA VAL A 713 0.42 12.93 5.59
C VAL A 713 1.50 11.94 5.14
N THR A 714 1.39 10.70 5.58
CA THR A 714 2.36 9.63 5.28
C THR A 714 1.71 8.51 4.48
N LYS A 715 2.38 8.02 3.45
CA LYS A 715 2.01 6.80 2.72
C LYS A 715 3.09 5.72 2.88
N LEU A 716 2.69 4.54 3.33
CA LEU A 716 3.54 3.36 3.48
C LEU A 716 3.14 2.27 2.51
N ASP A 717 4.13 1.71 1.81
CA ASP A 717 3.96 0.52 0.98
C ASP A 717 3.94 -0.73 1.88
N LEU A 718 2.74 -1.06 2.34
CA LEU A 718 2.45 -2.23 3.19
C LEU A 718 1.65 -3.29 2.44
N ALA A 719 1.53 -3.13 1.12
CA ALA A 719 0.94 -4.12 0.25
C ALA A 719 1.59 -5.48 0.50
N ALA A 720 0.76 -6.53 0.51
CA ALA A 720 1.32 -7.87 0.37
C ALA A 720 2.18 -7.86 -0.90
N PRO A 721 3.43 -8.37 -0.87
CA PRO A 721 4.23 -8.42 -2.07
C PRO A 721 3.38 -9.05 -3.17
N PRO A 722 3.38 -8.49 -4.39
CA PRO A 722 2.69 -9.14 -5.48
C PRO A 722 3.17 -10.60 -5.49
N PRO A 723 2.25 -11.58 -5.62
CA PRO A 723 2.66 -12.97 -5.72
C PRO A 723 3.81 -13.05 -6.71
N PRO A 724 4.85 -13.88 -6.46
CA PRO A 724 5.93 -14.05 -7.42
C PRO A 724 5.26 -14.19 -8.79
N PRO A 725 5.72 -13.43 -9.81
CA PRO A 725 5.01 -13.36 -11.08
C PRO A 725 4.66 -14.78 -11.48
N PRO A 726 3.40 -15.06 -11.85
CA PRO A 726 3.06 -16.40 -12.31
C PRO A 726 4.14 -16.79 -13.32
N PRO A 727 4.68 -18.02 -13.25
CA PRO A 727 5.65 -18.46 -14.23
C PRO A 727 5.11 -18.01 -15.59
N PRO A 728 5.95 -17.38 -16.44
CA PRO A 728 5.49 -16.75 -17.68
C PRO A 728 4.49 -17.71 -18.32
N PRO A 729 3.32 -17.23 -18.81
CA PRO A 729 2.33 -18.11 -19.40
C PRO A 729 3.10 -19.06 -20.30
N PRO A 730 2.96 -20.39 -20.13
CA PRO A 730 3.87 -21.36 -20.73
C PRO A 730 4.03 -20.91 -22.17
N PRO A 731 5.27 -20.63 -22.61
CA PRO A 731 5.52 -19.93 -23.87
C PRO A 731 4.63 -20.61 -24.88
N SER A 732 3.60 -19.92 -25.39
CA SER A 732 2.50 -20.53 -26.14
C SER A 732 3.09 -21.67 -26.96
N CYS A 733 2.87 -22.92 -26.52
CA CYS A 733 3.80 -24.00 -26.84
C CYS A 733 4.02 -23.97 -28.34
N LEU A 734 5.26 -23.65 -28.73
CA LEU A 734 5.76 -23.97 -30.03
C LEU A 734 5.52 -25.47 -30.17
N SER A 735 4.52 -25.86 -30.98
CA SER A 735 4.30 -27.20 -31.51
C SER A 735 5.18 -28.28 -30.86
N THR A 736 4.79 -28.82 -29.71
CA THR A 736 5.64 -29.76 -28.96
C THR A 736 5.39 -31.18 -29.43
N LYS A 737 6.47 -31.94 -29.71
CA LYS A 737 6.42 -33.39 -29.90
C LYS A 737 6.91 -34.11 -28.65
N ILE A 738 6.22 -35.17 -28.26
CA ILE A 738 6.56 -36.03 -27.12
C ILE A 738 6.84 -37.44 -27.64
N LEU A 739 7.84 -38.11 -27.07
CA LEU A 739 8.07 -39.54 -27.29
C LEU A 739 7.71 -40.30 -26.02
N ILE A 740 6.90 -41.36 -26.15
CA ILE A 740 6.76 -42.36 -25.08
C ILE A 740 7.66 -43.54 -25.44
N ALA A 741 8.78 -43.68 -24.73
CA ALA A 741 9.58 -44.89 -24.75
C ALA A 741 8.97 -45.88 -23.75
N TYR A 742 8.46 -47.01 -24.24
CA TYR A 742 7.70 -47.95 -23.43
C TYR A 742 8.23 -49.38 -23.50
N ALA A 743 8.06 -50.14 -22.42
CA ALA A 743 8.29 -51.58 -22.38
C ALA A 743 7.12 -52.27 -21.64
N ASP A 744 6.16 -52.83 -22.39
CA ASP A 744 4.92 -53.38 -21.80
C ASP A 744 4.34 -54.57 -22.58
N ASN A 745 5.15 -55.61 -22.82
CA ASN A 745 4.73 -56.88 -23.44
C ASN A 745 3.99 -56.72 -24.79
N GLY A 746 4.31 -55.67 -25.56
CA GLY A 746 3.66 -55.39 -26.85
C GLY A 746 2.34 -54.62 -26.75
N HIS A 747 1.91 -54.18 -25.56
CA HIS A 747 0.77 -53.29 -25.38
C HIS A 747 1.22 -51.83 -25.49
N GLU A 748 0.64 -51.10 -26.44
CA GLU A 748 0.88 -49.66 -26.56
C GLU A 748 0.22 -48.88 -25.41
N PRO A 749 0.86 -47.84 -24.85
CA PRO A 749 0.32 -47.04 -23.75
C PRO A 749 -0.73 -46.02 -24.27
N GLU A 750 -1.79 -46.50 -24.92
CA GLU A 750 -2.80 -45.69 -25.61
C GLU A 750 -3.46 -44.65 -24.69
N MET A 751 -3.73 -45.00 -23.44
CA MET A 751 -4.36 -44.09 -22.48
C MET A 751 -3.49 -42.87 -22.17
N ILE A 752 -2.20 -43.09 -21.89
CA ILE A 752 -1.23 -42.01 -21.63
C ILE A 752 -1.01 -41.19 -22.91
N ARG A 753 -0.91 -41.87 -24.06
CA ARG A 753 -0.76 -41.21 -25.36
C ARG A 753 -1.92 -40.28 -25.68
N ASN A 754 -3.16 -40.73 -25.47
CA ASN A 754 -4.35 -39.94 -25.74
C ASN A 754 -4.51 -38.77 -24.78
N ALA A 755 -4.20 -38.96 -23.50
CA ALA A 755 -4.19 -37.88 -22.51
C ALA A 755 -3.19 -36.78 -22.91
N LEU A 756 -1.95 -37.16 -23.26
CA LEU A 756 -0.93 -36.21 -23.71
C LEU A 756 -1.29 -35.50 -25.02
N LEU A 757 -1.97 -36.17 -25.96
CA LEU A 757 -2.45 -35.55 -27.20
C LEU A 757 -3.59 -34.55 -26.99
N ALA A 758 -4.37 -34.71 -25.91
CA ALA A 758 -5.45 -33.78 -25.56
C ALA A 758 -4.92 -32.45 -24.99
N GLU A 759 -3.66 -32.41 -24.55
CA GLU A 759 -3.06 -31.22 -23.94
C GLU A 759 -2.79 -30.10 -24.97
N PRO A 760 -3.25 -28.86 -24.70
CA PRO A 760 -3.01 -27.73 -25.59
C PRO A 760 -1.52 -27.51 -25.91
N GLY A 761 -1.17 -27.57 -27.20
CA GLY A 761 0.19 -27.33 -27.70
C GLY A 761 1.04 -28.58 -27.93
N VAL A 762 0.53 -29.78 -27.61
CA VAL A 762 1.11 -31.04 -28.05
C VAL A 762 0.64 -31.33 -29.49
N THR A 763 1.59 -31.59 -30.38
CA THR A 763 1.34 -31.74 -31.84
C THR A 763 1.59 -33.15 -32.34
N ALA A 764 2.35 -33.96 -31.61
CA ALA A 764 2.48 -35.39 -31.83
C ALA A 764 2.94 -36.08 -30.54
N VAL A 765 2.45 -37.31 -30.35
CA VAL A 765 2.94 -38.25 -29.35
C VAL A 765 3.31 -39.53 -30.08
N ASP A 766 4.62 -39.72 -30.26
CA ASP A 766 5.20 -40.89 -30.92
C ASP A 766 5.52 -41.97 -29.89
N LEU A 767 5.53 -43.23 -30.33
CA LEU A 767 5.84 -44.37 -29.49
C LEU A 767 7.18 -44.99 -29.90
N PHE A 768 7.94 -45.47 -28.92
CA PHE A 768 9.13 -46.29 -29.14
C PHE A 768 9.05 -47.54 -28.25
N ASP A 769 8.98 -48.71 -28.87
CA ASP A 769 8.96 -49.99 -28.18
C ASP A 769 10.38 -50.39 -27.72
N GLY A 770 10.66 -50.11 -26.46
CA GLY A 770 11.89 -50.44 -25.75
C GLY A 770 12.05 -51.92 -25.41
N SER A 771 11.01 -52.74 -25.59
CA SER A 771 11.12 -54.20 -25.51
C SER A 771 11.71 -54.80 -26.79
N ASN A 772 11.66 -54.07 -27.91
CA ASN A 772 12.14 -54.53 -29.22
C ASN A 772 13.28 -53.69 -29.81
N GLY A 773 13.75 -52.66 -29.11
CA GLY A 773 14.83 -51.81 -29.58
C GLY A 773 15.45 -50.92 -28.50
N ILE A 774 16.53 -50.22 -28.89
CA ILE A 774 17.21 -49.22 -28.05
C ILE A 774 17.11 -47.88 -28.79
N PRO A 775 16.54 -46.81 -28.19
CA PRO A 775 16.46 -45.52 -28.86
C PRO A 775 17.86 -44.93 -29.02
N THR A 776 18.08 -44.12 -30.06
CA THR A 776 19.34 -43.39 -30.22
C THR A 776 19.20 -41.97 -29.66
N LEU A 777 20.30 -41.38 -29.19
CA LEU A 777 20.32 -39.98 -28.73
C LEU A 777 19.81 -39.00 -29.81
N ASN A 778 20.16 -39.23 -31.07
CA ASN A 778 19.69 -38.41 -32.18
C ASN A 778 18.17 -38.48 -32.33
N ARG A 779 17.59 -39.67 -32.14
CA ARG A 779 16.14 -39.84 -32.15
C ARG A 779 15.49 -39.14 -30.96
N LEU A 780 16.04 -39.26 -29.75
CA LEU A 780 15.48 -38.59 -28.57
C LEU A 780 15.51 -37.05 -28.70
N ARG A 781 16.55 -36.49 -29.33
CA ARG A 781 16.70 -35.04 -29.56
C ARG A 781 15.66 -34.42 -30.50
N GLU A 782 14.88 -35.23 -31.21
CA GLU A 782 13.73 -34.75 -31.98
C GLU A 782 12.56 -34.33 -31.07
N TYR A 783 12.59 -34.74 -29.80
CA TYR A 783 11.56 -34.50 -28.81
C TYR A 783 12.08 -33.58 -27.71
N LYS A 784 11.16 -32.81 -27.10
CA LYS A 784 11.45 -31.99 -25.91
C LYS A 784 11.25 -32.76 -24.62
N ILE A 785 10.34 -33.73 -24.65
CA ILE A 785 9.95 -34.55 -23.51
C ILE A 785 9.98 -36.00 -23.98
N VAL A 786 10.65 -36.84 -23.19
CA VAL A 786 10.62 -38.29 -23.33
C VAL A 786 9.95 -38.86 -22.08
N VAL A 787 8.82 -39.53 -22.26
CA VAL A 787 8.16 -40.27 -21.19
C VAL A 787 8.70 -41.70 -21.21
N ALA A 788 9.36 -42.10 -20.12
CA ALA A 788 9.73 -43.48 -19.90
C ALA A 788 8.61 -44.16 -19.12
N PHE A 789 8.06 -45.22 -19.71
CA PHE A 789 6.95 -46.00 -19.15
C PHE A 789 7.27 -47.50 -19.29
N GLY A 790 6.80 -48.35 -18.38
CA GLY A 790 6.91 -49.79 -18.62
C GLY A 790 6.49 -50.63 -17.43
N GLY A 791 5.73 -51.70 -17.73
CA GLY A 791 5.39 -52.77 -16.80
C GLY A 791 6.18 -54.07 -17.07
N ALA A 792 6.98 -54.10 -18.13
CA ALA A 792 7.74 -55.26 -18.60
C ALA A 792 9.23 -54.94 -18.90
N GLY A 793 10.00 -55.96 -19.28
CA GLY A 793 11.43 -55.85 -19.54
C GLY A 793 11.79 -55.02 -20.77
N TRP A 794 12.75 -54.11 -20.59
CA TRP A 794 13.48 -53.46 -21.67
C TRP A 794 14.44 -54.45 -22.33
N LEU A 795 14.63 -54.36 -23.65
CA LEU A 795 15.56 -55.22 -24.41
C LEU A 795 16.99 -55.15 -23.86
N ASN A 796 17.43 -53.93 -23.51
CA ASN A 796 18.71 -53.68 -22.86
C ASN A 796 18.56 -52.50 -21.89
N PRO A 797 18.17 -52.73 -20.62
CA PRO A 797 17.84 -51.67 -19.67
C PRO A 797 19.03 -50.74 -19.37
N THR A 798 20.27 -51.25 -19.43
CA THR A 798 21.48 -50.44 -19.24
C THR A 798 21.67 -49.47 -20.39
N ALA A 799 21.60 -49.97 -21.63
CA ALA A 799 21.80 -49.12 -22.81
C ALA A 799 20.69 -48.07 -22.97
N VAL A 800 19.43 -48.42 -22.66
CA VAL A 800 18.32 -47.46 -22.69
C VAL A 800 18.53 -46.37 -21.63
N GLY A 801 18.89 -46.73 -20.40
CA GLY A 801 19.15 -45.74 -19.36
C GLY A 801 20.39 -44.88 -19.63
N ASP A 802 21.45 -45.43 -20.22
CA ASP A 802 22.61 -44.62 -20.64
C ASP A 802 22.22 -43.57 -21.69
N VAL A 803 21.39 -43.93 -22.66
CA VAL A 803 20.92 -42.98 -23.70
C VAL A 803 19.95 -41.94 -23.13
N LEU A 804 19.09 -42.30 -22.16
CA LEU A 804 18.23 -41.33 -21.48
C LEU A 804 19.06 -40.33 -20.65
N ALA A 805 20.10 -40.79 -19.97
CA ALA A 805 21.05 -39.91 -19.29
C ALA A 805 21.79 -38.99 -20.28
N ASP A 806 22.25 -39.51 -21.43
CA ASP A 806 22.88 -38.69 -22.48
C ASP A 806 21.93 -37.61 -23.02
N TYR A 807 20.64 -37.93 -23.10
CA TYR A 807 19.60 -37.00 -23.52
C TYR A 807 19.35 -35.92 -22.47
N MET A 808 19.30 -36.27 -21.19
CA MET A 808 19.20 -35.30 -20.09
C MET A 808 20.43 -34.39 -20.00
N ASP A 809 21.63 -34.95 -20.16
CA ASP A 809 22.88 -34.18 -20.24
C ASP A 809 22.87 -33.16 -21.40
N ALA A 810 22.16 -33.47 -22.48
CA ALA A 810 21.97 -32.59 -23.63
C ALA A 810 20.84 -31.55 -23.42
N GLY A 811 20.26 -31.46 -22.23
CA GLY A 811 19.17 -30.54 -21.88
C GLY A 811 17.77 -31.04 -22.19
N GLY A 812 17.61 -32.35 -22.42
CA GLY A 812 16.32 -33.02 -22.58
C GLY A 812 15.61 -33.28 -21.25
N VAL A 813 14.28 -33.41 -21.28
CA VAL A 813 13.46 -33.71 -20.09
C VAL A 813 12.95 -35.15 -20.18
N VAL A 814 13.17 -35.92 -19.11
CA VAL A 814 12.64 -37.29 -18.96
C VAL A 814 11.58 -37.30 -17.86
N VAL A 815 10.40 -37.82 -18.16
CA VAL A 815 9.34 -38.11 -17.18
C VAL A 815 9.29 -39.63 -17.04
N ALA A 816 9.64 -40.16 -15.87
CA ALA A 816 9.62 -41.59 -15.62
C ALA A 816 8.50 -41.96 -14.63
N THR A 817 7.82 -43.06 -14.91
CA THR A 817 6.75 -43.60 -14.06
C THR A 817 7.27 -44.60 -13.03
N THR A 818 6.49 -44.86 -11.97
CA THR A 818 6.85 -45.72 -10.83
C THR A 818 7.47 -47.07 -11.18
N PHE A 819 7.01 -47.73 -12.25
CA PHE A 819 7.49 -49.08 -12.62
C PHE A 819 8.83 -49.09 -13.37
N VAL A 820 9.28 -47.93 -13.86
CA VAL A 820 10.49 -47.79 -14.70
C VAL A 820 11.78 -47.82 -13.86
N TRP A 821 11.65 -47.70 -12.54
CA TRP A 821 12.74 -47.82 -11.58
C TRP A 821 12.48 -48.97 -10.57
N ASP A 822 11.61 -49.91 -10.92
CA ASP A 822 11.27 -51.09 -10.11
C ASP A 822 12.04 -52.34 -10.57
N ILE A 823 12.80 -52.95 -9.64
CA ILE A 823 13.69 -54.10 -9.87
C ILE A 823 12.99 -55.39 -10.31
N ARG A 824 11.65 -55.47 -10.25
CA ARG A 824 10.88 -56.68 -10.56
C ARG A 824 10.96 -57.10 -12.02
N THR A 825 10.79 -56.16 -12.96
CA THR A 825 10.62 -56.51 -14.39
C THR A 825 11.00 -55.41 -15.38
N ALA A 826 10.92 -54.11 -15.01
CA ALA A 826 10.94 -52.99 -15.95
C ALA A 826 11.94 -51.88 -15.60
N GLU A 827 12.89 -52.14 -14.71
CA GLU A 827 13.92 -51.20 -14.30
C GLU A 827 14.82 -50.75 -15.46
N LEU A 828 14.96 -49.43 -15.66
CA LEU A 828 16.07 -48.83 -16.38
C LEU A 828 17.36 -48.98 -15.58
N ARG A 829 18.50 -49.23 -16.24
CA ARG A 829 19.80 -49.36 -15.57
C ARG A 829 20.80 -48.35 -16.11
N GLY A 830 22.08 -48.52 -15.79
CA GLY A 830 23.14 -47.65 -16.32
C GLY A 830 23.17 -46.28 -15.65
N ARG A 831 23.59 -45.26 -16.40
CA ARG A 831 23.80 -43.89 -15.90
C ARG A 831 22.52 -43.25 -15.39
N TYR A 832 21.35 -43.58 -15.96
CA TYR A 832 20.08 -43.02 -15.48
C TYR A 832 19.86 -43.27 -13.98
N MET A 833 20.13 -44.49 -13.52
CA MET A 833 19.98 -44.86 -12.11
C MET A 833 21.20 -44.49 -11.27
N THR A 834 22.41 -44.71 -11.77
CA THR A 834 23.64 -44.54 -10.98
C THR A 834 24.23 -43.12 -11.02
N GLY A 835 23.86 -42.33 -12.02
CA GLY A 835 24.34 -40.96 -12.26
C GLY A 835 23.48 -39.87 -11.63
N GLY A 836 22.46 -40.24 -10.84
CA GLY A 836 21.65 -39.29 -10.09
C GLY A 836 20.62 -38.51 -10.90
N TYR A 837 20.13 -39.05 -12.01
CA TYR A 837 19.08 -38.42 -12.85
C TYR A 837 17.66 -38.64 -12.31
N THR A 838 17.46 -39.65 -11.47
CA THR A 838 16.17 -39.92 -10.82
C THR A 838 16.01 -39.10 -9.52
N PRO A 839 14.79 -38.59 -9.23
CA PRO A 839 14.48 -37.91 -7.96
C PRO A 839 14.34 -38.88 -6.77
N PHE A 840 14.31 -40.19 -7.01
CA PHE A 840 14.16 -41.21 -5.98
C PHE A 840 15.37 -42.13 -5.91
N ASN A 841 15.73 -42.58 -4.70
CA ASN A 841 16.69 -43.66 -4.52
C ASN A 841 16.00 -45.01 -4.69
N THR A 842 16.66 -45.93 -5.40
CA THR A 842 16.23 -47.33 -5.46
C THR A 842 16.49 -48.03 -4.13
N THR A 843 15.52 -48.82 -3.68
CA THR A 843 15.68 -49.80 -2.60
C THR A 843 15.46 -51.21 -3.15
N ASN A 844 15.93 -52.21 -2.43
CA ASN A 844 15.72 -53.62 -2.75
C ASN A 844 14.38 -54.17 -2.19
N ALA A 845 13.45 -53.31 -1.76
CA ALA A 845 12.23 -53.72 -1.07
C ALA A 845 11.01 -53.75 -2.02
N GLU A 846 10.10 -54.68 -1.72
CA GLU A 846 8.96 -55.06 -2.57
C GLU A 846 7.63 -54.69 -1.90
N ALA A 847 7.34 -53.39 -1.80
CA ALA A 847 6.14 -52.95 -1.08
C ALA A 847 5.37 -51.87 -1.85
N PHE A 848 4.15 -52.23 -2.27
CA PHE A 848 3.22 -51.37 -2.99
C PHE A 848 1.89 -51.28 -2.24
N THR A 849 1.36 -50.08 -2.14
CA THR A 849 0.05 -49.81 -1.53
C THR A 849 -0.79 -48.94 -2.44
N TRP A 850 -2.08 -49.24 -2.50
CA TRP A 850 -3.05 -48.31 -3.07
C TRP A 850 -3.20 -47.15 -2.11
N ALA A 851 -3.04 -45.93 -2.62
CA ALA A 851 -3.20 -44.72 -1.83
C ALA A 851 -3.90 -43.63 -2.66
N THR A 852 -4.39 -42.63 -1.95
CA THR A 852 -4.93 -41.40 -2.53
C THR A 852 -3.95 -40.26 -2.29
N LEU A 853 -4.16 -39.11 -2.96
CA LEU A 853 -3.38 -37.90 -2.74
C LEU A 853 -3.37 -37.53 -1.26
N GLY A 854 -2.18 -37.32 -0.70
CA GLY A 854 -1.93 -36.82 0.65
C GLY A 854 -1.56 -35.34 0.60
N ASP A 855 -0.47 -34.98 1.27
CA ASP A 855 0.03 -33.60 1.24
C ASP A 855 0.67 -33.29 -0.12
N TYR A 856 0.38 -32.12 -0.67
CA TYR A 856 0.96 -31.70 -1.94
C TYR A 856 1.07 -30.18 -2.04
N ASP A 857 2.02 -29.73 -2.85
CA ASP A 857 2.12 -28.34 -3.25
C ASP A 857 1.10 -28.07 -4.36
N ALA A 858 -0.06 -27.51 -3.99
CA ALA A 858 -1.14 -27.16 -4.92
C ALA A 858 -0.75 -26.06 -5.91
N ASP A 859 0.28 -25.27 -5.60
CA ASP A 859 0.80 -24.19 -6.45
C ASP A 859 1.90 -24.70 -7.40
N HIS A 860 2.39 -25.92 -7.20
CA HIS A 860 3.38 -26.52 -8.09
C HIS A 860 2.77 -26.85 -9.47
N PRO A 861 3.43 -26.50 -10.61
CA PRO A 861 2.85 -26.69 -11.95
C PRO A 861 2.43 -28.12 -12.30
N VAL A 862 3.06 -29.13 -11.70
CA VAL A 862 2.71 -30.55 -11.89
C VAL A 862 1.39 -30.93 -11.20
N MET A 863 0.99 -30.19 -10.17
CA MET A 863 -0.23 -30.42 -9.39
C MET A 863 -1.38 -29.46 -9.76
N ALA A 864 -1.16 -28.57 -10.74
CA ALA A 864 -2.16 -27.59 -11.15
C ALA A 864 -3.45 -28.29 -11.61
N GLY A 865 -4.56 -28.00 -10.92
CA GLY A 865 -5.87 -28.60 -11.19
C GLY A 865 -6.05 -30.04 -10.69
N VAL A 866 -5.03 -30.62 -10.05
CA VAL A 866 -5.11 -31.96 -9.44
C VAL A 866 -5.75 -31.82 -8.05
N THR A 867 -7.05 -32.13 -7.96
CA THR A 867 -7.78 -32.15 -6.68
C THR A 867 -7.94 -33.55 -6.12
N MET A 868 -7.69 -34.57 -6.94
CA MET A 868 -7.72 -35.99 -6.56
C MET A 868 -6.72 -36.78 -7.40
N LEU A 869 -5.99 -37.68 -6.73
CA LEU A 869 -5.11 -38.65 -7.37
C LEU A 869 -5.26 -39.97 -6.61
N SER A 870 -5.33 -41.09 -7.31
CA SER A 870 -5.26 -42.42 -6.71
C SER A 870 -4.50 -43.37 -7.62
N ALA A 871 -3.48 -44.02 -7.06
CA ALA A 871 -2.64 -44.95 -7.80
C ALA A 871 -2.04 -46.00 -6.87
N LEU A 872 -1.49 -47.04 -7.49
CA LEU A 872 -0.64 -48.01 -6.82
C LEU A 872 0.78 -47.42 -6.71
N GLY A 873 1.18 -47.02 -5.50
CA GLY A 873 2.47 -46.40 -5.20
C GLY A 873 3.43 -47.33 -4.48
N ARG A 874 4.74 -47.06 -4.55
CA ARG A 874 5.76 -47.71 -3.71
C ARG A 874 5.85 -47.01 -2.36
N ASN A 875 5.87 -47.77 -1.27
CA ASN A 875 5.83 -47.22 0.10
C ASN A 875 7.18 -47.18 0.85
N ASP A 876 8.27 -47.48 0.15
CA ASP A 876 9.62 -47.61 0.69
C ASP A 876 10.63 -46.72 -0.06
N LEU A 877 10.15 -45.68 -0.72
CA LEU A 877 10.98 -44.71 -1.45
C LEU A 877 11.63 -43.70 -0.50
N THR A 878 12.84 -43.25 -0.86
CA THR A 878 13.45 -42.07 -0.25
C THR A 878 13.85 -41.07 -1.34
N LEU A 879 13.83 -39.78 -0.98
CA LEU A 879 14.16 -38.69 -1.87
C LEU A 879 15.67 -38.69 -2.14
N ALA A 880 16.07 -38.60 -3.41
CA ALA A 880 17.48 -38.47 -3.77
C ALA A 880 18.03 -37.10 -3.34
N LEU A 881 19.32 -37.03 -3.04
CA LEU A 881 19.96 -35.77 -2.67
C LEU A 881 19.79 -34.73 -3.78
N GLY A 882 19.26 -33.56 -3.44
CA GLY A 882 18.99 -32.45 -4.35
C GLY A 882 17.69 -32.57 -5.14
N ALA A 883 16.83 -33.52 -4.83
CA ALA A 883 15.46 -33.58 -5.36
C ALA A 883 14.47 -32.87 -4.42
N ASP A 884 13.39 -32.34 -5.00
CA ASP A 884 12.30 -31.66 -4.30
C ASP A 884 11.04 -32.54 -4.32
N LEU A 885 10.41 -32.71 -3.16
CA LEU A 885 9.13 -33.42 -3.04
C LEU A 885 7.98 -32.50 -3.46
N ILE A 886 7.13 -32.97 -4.37
CA ILE A 886 5.97 -32.22 -4.89
C ILE A 886 4.67 -32.70 -4.24
N ALA A 887 4.51 -34.02 -4.09
CA ALA A 887 3.33 -34.62 -3.48
C ALA A 887 3.68 -35.91 -2.74
N SER A 888 2.94 -36.19 -1.67
CA SER A 888 2.90 -37.45 -0.95
C SER A 888 1.54 -38.15 -1.12
N TRP A 889 1.53 -39.45 -0.88
CA TRP A 889 0.34 -40.26 -0.72
C TRP A 889 -0.27 -40.01 0.66
N SER A 890 -1.54 -40.39 0.82
CA SER A 890 -2.31 -40.23 2.07
C SER A 890 -1.72 -40.95 3.28
N ASP A 891 -0.83 -41.92 3.06
CA ASP A 891 -0.06 -42.62 4.10
C ASP A 891 1.30 -41.95 4.40
N GLY A 892 1.55 -40.75 3.85
CA GLY A 892 2.75 -39.94 4.07
C GLY A 892 3.95 -40.33 3.19
N VAL A 893 3.78 -41.33 2.32
CA VAL A 893 4.83 -41.83 1.42
C VAL A 893 5.03 -40.88 0.23
N LEU A 894 6.24 -40.78 -0.31
CA LEU A 894 6.54 -39.95 -1.49
C LEU A 894 5.77 -40.41 -2.74
N ALA A 895 5.09 -39.49 -3.43
CA ALA A 895 4.30 -39.77 -4.63
C ALA A 895 4.90 -39.15 -5.90
N ILE A 896 5.22 -37.85 -5.86
CA ILE A 896 5.71 -37.07 -7.00
C ILE A 896 6.88 -36.21 -6.55
N ALA A 897 7.98 -36.24 -7.29
CA ALA A 897 9.18 -35.44 -7.00
C ALA A 897 9.88 -35.03 -8.30
N THR A 898 10.69 -33.97 -8.22
CA THR A 898 11.51 -33.47 -9.32
C THR A 898 12.97 -33.33 -8.90
N LYS A 899 13.89 -33.32 -9.88
CA LYS A 899 15.32 -33.14 -9.64
C LYS A 899 15.98 -32.29 -10.72
#